data_AF-A0AAJ0CST3-F1
#
_entry.id   AF-A0AAJ0CST3-F1
#
_cell.length_a   1.000
_cell.length_b   1.000
_cell.length_c   1.000
_cell.angle_alpha   90.00
_cell.angle_beta   90.00
_cell.angle_gamma   90.00
#
_symmetry.space_group_name_H-M   'P 1'
#
loop_
_entity.id
_entity.type
_entity.pdbx_description
1 polymer ?
#
loop_
_entity_poly.entity_id
_entity_poly.type
_entity_poly.pdbx_seq_one_letter_code
_entity_poly.pdbx_strand_id
1 'polypeptide(L)'
;MNSYQTGRSPYDYGASNLSPPASSPNSKQDAYRQDAAMNGFSQDASRFNQETSGPTSTPRSARVDLKDPIQVHLLTETALSDSKGYEILSQEEVDELKKQAELLSQRVESTRSNLAIQSKYRDAAASMARLGQGDMDNERIMESERERVECERRCDELTSELLNLEKRFLIPHRKILEHTSAILQLTHKASKRKTSPQNGQPVNGIPGSPESLYTYSHSRNSLDQMGDDTYFDDPSVYHLDSLERSRKNAIEIPLKSPIREQNQLRVELDRLREENTHLRSQTDGLLKKFQGLNTTLRDTIVRFNPEINRGYDEPPRVAATPDIKLADLLKSQVEYLESGLVAVQAEQDSFAGGSQMGERIEAINLQLRDLLMTDPHYSPTMLPLDSDVNGQMTYLEESVRSIDSQLARANSSNVDNEAVPILTGLWDSIQRGFAEAKQRKNDRRRTRVDKGLPEDDDDMSEDEKFDTDEPYSLDSFSTRVQWMHSQAITLRDQKYVLKRQIKQQRELNNKSDAEKDEELARKQEELEQGRQLLSRAEKDAMDVQKMLSDTMTDLEEARNAAGAAGAAQADLQQRNAKIAELEKNLKAAQSSLAAAENKLASSESGNKGTEGQLAEVHAQIASLTLEKRAADDAAKELKKELAAKTKQFKIKDDEVDQLNMTIAELKTEVTIARAELDGAYGSRAERAAEVAAIKQNAECLKLQNQVDRLKKELGATVEELEGVTKETIGSEKEKADVEAKLDEALAARASLEAQLQKAREKMAKLQEELDGERLKIPSDGSKPGAGASMLSERFRATMREERKKFQEDIREERTRCRKLEEELTRLKRSQGPGKSPLSPR
;
A
#
# COMPACT_ATOMS: atom_id res chain seq x y z
N MET A 1 -95.30 16.53 -24.26
CA MET A 1 -94.94 15.67 -25.40
C MET A 1 -93.53 15.20 -25.17
N ASN A 2 -93.36 13.87 -25.03
CA ASN A 2 -92.30 13.04 -25.60
C ASN A 2 -90.96 13.74 -25.91
N SER A 3 -89.76 13.35 -25.47
CA SER A 3 -89.18 12.09 -24.99
C SER A 3 -87.71 12.12 -25.46
N TYR A 4 -86.76 11.94 -24.54
CA TYR A 4 -85.49 11.17 -24.63
C TYR A 4 -84.51 11.40 -25.81
N GLN A 5 -83.19 11.50 -25.58
CA GLN A 5 -82.27 10.47 -25.05
C GLN A 5 -81.09 11.11 -24.26
N THR A 6 -80.87 10.81 -22.97
CA THR A 6 -79.95 9.77 -22.38
C THR A 6 -78.49 9.86 -22.87
N GLY A 7 -77.43 9.97 -22.06
CA GLY A 7 -77.25 10.01 -20.60
C GLY A 7 -75.78 9.70 -20.22
N ARG A 8 -75.23 10.47 -19.25
CA ARG A 8 -74.11 10.23 -18.28
C ARG A 8 -72.74 9.72 -18.78
N SER A 9 -71.59 10.13 -18.22
CA SER A 9 -71.16 10.06 -16.79
C SER A 9 -69.82 10.85 -16.57
N PRO A 10 -69.12 10.85 -15.41
CA PRO A 10 -69.00 12.05 -14.57
C PRO A 10 -67.61 12.26 -13.92
N TYR A 11 -66.77 13.21 -14.36
CA TYR A 11 -65.62 13.68 -13.57
C TYR A 11 -65.18 15.04 -14.11
N ASP A 12 -65.34 16.13 -13.34
CA ASP A 12 -64.30 17.17 -13.18
C ASP A 12 -64.79 18.30 -12.25
N TYR A 13 -64.01 18.61 -11.23
CA TYR A 13 -64.01 19.88 -10.49
C TYR A 13 -62.53 20.06 -10.13
N GLY A 14 -61.81 21.08 -10.57
CA GLY A 14 -62.18 22.40 -11.05
C GLY A 14 -61.12 23.34 -10.47
N ALA A 15 -60.30 23.93 -11.32
CA ALA A 15 -59.25 24.87 -10.92
C ALA A 15 -59.70 26.31 -11.17
N SER A 16 -59.38 27.18 -10.20
CA SER A 16 -58.68 28.48 -10.37
C SER A 16 -59.35 29.72 -9.77
N ASN A 17 -58.49 30.48 -9.08
CA ASN A 17 -58.42 31.94 -8.88
C ASN A 17 -59.13 32.56 -7.66
N LEU A 18 -58.31 33.14 -6.75
CA LEU A 18 -58.05 34.59 -6.64
C LEU A 18 -57.15 34.89 -5.40
N SER A 19 -56.20 35.84 -5.52
CA SER A 19 -55.43 36.46 -4.42
C SER A 19 -56.04 37.84 -4.03
N PRO A 20 -55.42 38.66 -3.15
CA PRO A 20 -55.30 38.63 -1.68
C PRO A 20 -56.03 39.84 -1.02
N PRO A 21 -55.97 40.05 0.33
CA PRO A 21 -55.03 41.07 0.85
C PRO A 21 -54.48 40.79 2.28
N ALA A 22 -53.53 41.64 2.70
CA ALA A 22 -52.77 41.62 3.95
C ALA A 22 -53.38 42.49 5.08
N SER A 23 -53.13 42.12 6.36
CA SER A 23 -52.80 43.02 7.49
C SER A 23 -52.76 42.26 8.85
N SER A 24 -51.64 42.40 9.58
CA SER A 24 -51.36 41.96 10.98
C SER A 24 -52.27 42.59 12.06
N PRO A 25 -52.00 42.47 13.38
CA PRO A 25 -51.72 41.33 14.25
C PRO A 25 -52.67 41.31 15.50
N ASN A 26 -52.41 40.40 16.45
CA ASN A 26 -52.72 40.48 17.90
C ASN A 26 -53.90 39.62 18.41
N SER A 27 -53.59 38.54 19.14
CA SER A 27 -54.11 38.30 20.50
C SER A 27 -53.60 36.97 21.07
N LYS A 28 -52.65 37.09 22.03
CA LYS A 28 -52.55 36.40 23.32
C LYS A 28 -53.07 34.96 23.44
N GLN A 29 -52.18 34.06 23.86
CA GLN A 29 -52.46 33.16 24.98
C GLN A 29 -51.14 32.62 25.58
N ASP A 30 -50.67 33.31 26.61
CA ASP A 30 -49.96 32.68 27.72
C ASP A 30 -51.01 32.17 28.72
N ALA A 31 -50.91 30.90 29.09
CA ALA A 31 -51.10 30.39 30.45
C ALA A 31 -51.26 28.86 30.40
N TYR A 32 -50.17 28.13 30.59
CA TYR A 32 -49.95 27.36 31.82
C TYR A 32 -48.52 26.83 31.78
N ARG A 33 -47.64 27.55 32.48
CA ARG A 33 -46.33 27.08 32.91
C ARG A 33 -46.46 26.70 34.38
N GLN A 34 -45.57 25.80 34.81
CA GLN A 34 -45.16 25.47 36.18
C GLN A 34 -45.89 24.28 36.82
N ASP A 35 -45.21 23.34 37.48
CA ASP A 35 -43.77 23.13 37.67
C ASP A 35 -43.57 21.75 38.34
N ALA A 36 -42.30 21.34 38.35
CA ALA A 36 -41.63 20.43 39.27
C ALA A 36 -41.51 18.95 38.85
N ALA A 37 -40.35 18.30 38.97
CA ALA A 37 -38.95 18.70 39.15
C ALA A 37 -38.13 17.41 39.04
N MET A 38 -36.91 17.51 38.50
CA MET A 38 -35.66 16.90 38.97
C MET A 38 -34.80 16.23 37.90
N ASN A 39 -33.51 16.58 38.00
CA ASN A 39 -32.33 16.03 37.35
C ASN A 39 -32.38 14.54 37.05
N GLY A 40 -31.86 14.19 35.88
CA GLY A 40 -31.45 12.82 35.58
C GLY A 40 -31.05 12.71 34.12
N PHE A 41 -29.75 12.52 33.88
CA PHE A 41 -29.23 12.03 32.61
C PHE A 41 -30.10 10.89 32.08
N SER A 42 -30.59 11.00 30.85
CA SER A 42 -31.22 9.91 30.11
C SER A 42 -30.97 10.19 28.63
N GLN A 43 -29.88 9.66 28.08
CA GLN A 43 -29.90 8.49 27.20
C GLN A 43 -30.98 8.62 26.11
N ASP A 44 -30.51 8.83 24.88
CA ASP A 44 -31.27 8.70 23.64
C ASP A 44 -31.88 7.29 23.53
N ALA A 45 -33.01 7.09 24.20
CA ALA A 45 -33.92 6.01 23.88
C ALA A 45 -34.86 6.50 22.77
N SER A 46 -34.48 6.20 21.53
CA SER A 46 -35.38 5.82 20.44
C SER A 46 -36.82 6.34 20.54
N ARG A 47 -37.04 7.64 20.30
CA ARG A 47 -38.38 8.15 19.98
C ARG A 47 -38.73 7.89 18.52
N PHE A 48 -38.81 6.61 18.19
CA PHE A 48 -39.55 6.15 17.02
C PHE A 48 -40.28 4.86 17.38
N ASN A 49 -41.18 4.94 18.37
CA ASN A 49 -42.39 4.12 18.54
C ASN A 49 -43.01 4.37 19.92
N GLN A 50 -44.03 5.22 19.99
CA GLN A 50 -45.20 4.96 20.83
C GLN A 50 -46.38 5.84 20.42
N GLU A 51 -47.38 5.16 19.83
CA GLU A 51 -48.81 5.33 20.07
C GLU A 51 -49.38 6.75 20.11
N THR A 52 -49.77 7.24 18.93
CA THR A 52 -50.92 8.14 18.79
C THR A 52 -52.10 7.33 18.25
N SER A 53 -53.06 7.05 19.12
CA SER A 53 -54.38 6.50 18.81
C SER A 53 -55.21 7.55 18.06
N GLY A 54 -55.02 7.65 16.75
CA GLY A 54 -55.91 8.34 15.82
C GLY A 54 -56.72 7.32 15.00
N PRO A 55 -58.02 7.53 14.74
CA PRO A 55 -58.89 6.53 14.13
C PRO A 55 -58.80 6.55 12.60
N THR A 56 -57.59 6.57 12.03
CA THR A 56 -57.33 6.47 10.57
C THR A 56 -55.89 6.07 10.31
N SER A 57 -55.50 4.85 10.70
CA SER A 57 -54.26 4.25 10.20
C SER A 57 -54.56 2.84 9.72
N THR A 58 -54.42 2.64 8.42
CA THR A 58 -54.51 1.32 7.78
C THR A 58 -53.52 0.36 8.44
N PRO A 59 -53.93 -0.86 8.84
CA PRO A 59 -53.08 -1.78 9.56
C PRO A 59 -51.86 -2.18 8.73
N ARG A 60 -50.65 -1.92 9.26
CA ARG A 60 -49.39 -2.34 8.65
C ARG A 60 -49.28 -3.87 8.66
N SER A 61 -49.20 -4.45 7.46
CA SER A 61 -48.63 -5.75 7.08
C SER A 61 -48.84 -6.92 8.06
N ALA A 62 -49.86 -7.74 7.79
CA ALA A 62 -49.91 -9.11 8.29
C ALA A 62 -48.63 -9.85 7.88
N ARG A 63 -47.88 -10.39 8.85
CA ARG A 63 -46.69 -11.20 8.59
C ARG A 63 -47.11 -12.38 7.71
N VAL A 64 -46.52 -12.49 6.52
CA VAL A 64 -46.72 -13.61 5.60
C VAL A 64 -46.10 -14.86 6.23
N ASP A 65 -46.86 -15.93 6.39
CA ASP A 65 -46.33 -17.22 6.82
C ASP A 65 -45.73 -17.95 5.61
N LEU A 66 -44.41 -17.87 5.47
CA LEU A 66 -43.68 -18.53 4.40
C LEU A 66 -43.70 -20.07 4.51
N LYS A 67 -44.28 -20.63 5.58
CA LYS A 67 -44.50 -22.07 5.75
C LYS A 67 -45.81 -22.55 5.13
N ASP A 68 -46.75 -21.66 4.83
CA ASP A 68 -47.97 -22.00 4.12
C ASP A 68 -47.71 -22.01 2.60
N PRO A 69 -47.67 -23.20 1.95
CA PRO A 69 -47.41 -23.30 0.52
C PRO A 69 -48.49 -22.63 -0.34
N ILE A 70 -49.73 -22.54 0.15
CA ILE A 70 -50.85 -21.90 -0.56
C ILE A 70 -50.66 -20.38 -0.54
N GLN A 71 -50.31 -19.83 0.62
CA GLN A 71 -50.04 -18.40 0.76
C GLN A 71 -48.84 -17.97 -0.10
N VAL A 72 -47.75 -18.75 -0.09
CA VAL A 72 -46.58 -18.50 -0.93
C VAL A 72 -46.96 -18.57 -2.41
N HIS A 73 -47.72 -19.59 -2.82
CA HIS A 73 -48.15 -19.73 -4.22
C HIS A 73 -48.98 -18.52 -4.68
N LEU A 74 -49.99 -18.12 -3.91
CA LEU A 74 -50.85 -16.98 -4.25
C LEU A 74 -50.06 -15.66 -4.35
N LEU A 75 -49.14 -15.42 -3.40
CA LEU A 75 -48.30 -14.23 -3.43
C LEU A 75 -47.34 -14.23 -4.63
N THR A 76 -46.77 -15.39 -4.98
CA THR A 76 -45.92 -15.50 -6.16
C THR A 76 -46.71 -15.30 -7.46
N GLU A 77 -47.93 -15.84 -7.58
CA GLU A 77 -48.79 -15.63 -8.75
C GLU A 77 -49.24 -14.17 -8.89
N THR A 78 -49.53 -13.51 -7.77
CA THR A 78 -49.87 -12.09 -7.71
C THR A 78 -48.67 -11.25 -8.14
N ALA A 79 -47.49 -11.46 -7.55
CA ALA A 79 -46.26 -10.75 -7.92
C ALA A 79 -45.86 -10.98 -9.39
N LEU A 80 -46.06 -12.21 -9.90
CA LEU A 80 -45.83 -12.53 -11.31
C LEU A 80 -46.90 -11.92 -12.23
N SER A 81 -48.08 -11.57 -11.74
CA SER A 81 -49.11 -10.89 -12.52
C SER A 81 -48.88 -9.38 -12.54
N ASP A 82 -48.50 -8.80 -11.40
CA ASP A 82 -48.22 -7.37 -11.26
C ASP A 82 -46.96 -6.96 -12.06
N SER A 83 -45.97 -7.86 -12.16
CA SER A 83 -44.73 -7.62 -12.93
C SER A 83 -44.86 -7.71 -14.44
N LYS A 84 -46.01 -8.16 -14.99
CA LYS A 84 -46.23 -8.36 -16.45
C LYS A 84 -46.00 -7.11 -17.30
N GLY A 85 -46.18 -5.92 -16.72
CA GLY A 85 -46.08 -4.64 -17.42
C GLY A 85 -44.80 -3.86 -17.17
N TYR A 86 -43.84 -4.42 -16.43
CA TYR A 86 -42.60 -3.72 -16.10
C TYR A 86 -41.60 -3.75 -17.25
N GLU A 87 -40.93 -2.61 -17.45
CA GLU A 87 -39.98 -2.39 -18.54
C GLU A 87 -38.64 -3.10 -18.25
N ILE A 88 -38.11 -3.81 -19.25
CA ILE A 88 -36.76 -4.39 -19.20
C ILE A 88 -35.80 -3.37 -19.83
N LEU A 89 -35.05 -2.72 -18.97
CA LEU A 89 -33.98 -1.78 -19.31
C LEU A 89 -32.74 -2.50 -19.86
N SER A 90 -31.92 -1.78 -20.64
CA SER A 90 -30.62 -2.24 -21.09
C SER A 90 -29.59 -2.24 -19.95
N GLN A 91 -28.49 -2.99 -20.12
CA GLN A 91 -27.43 -3.06 -19.11
C GLN A 91 -26.81 -1.68 -18.83
N GLU A 92 -26.65 -0.84 -19.86
CA GLU A 92 -26.10 0.52 -19.73
C GLU A 92 -27.04 1.44 -18.92
N GLU A 93 -28.35 1.41 -19.20
CA GLU A 93 -29.35 2.18 -18.45
C GLU A 93 -29.47 1.72 -16.99
N VAL A 94 -29.37 0.41 -16.73
CA VAL A 94 -29.38 -0.13 -15.36
C VAL A 94 -28.16 0.36 -14.58
N ASP A 95 -26.98 0.36 -15.21
CA ASP A 95 -25.76 0.82 -14.56
C ASP A 95 -25.76 2.34 -14.35
N GLU A 96 -26.35 3.12 -15.27
CA GLU A 96 -26.58 4.55 -15.09
C GLU A 96 -27.57 4.84 -13.94
N LEU A 97 -28.70 4.12 -13.87
CA LEU A 97 -29.68 4.27 -12.78
C LEU A 97 -29.10 3.86 -11.42
N LYS A 98 -28.23 2.84 -11.37
CA LYS A 98 -27.52 2.46 -10.14
C LYS A 98 -26.58 3.56 -9.68
N LYS A 99 -25.77 4.13 -10.59
CA LYS A 99 -24.91 5.28 -10.28
C LYS A 99 -25.73 6.48 -9.80
N GLN A 100 -26.85 6.77 -10.46
CA GLN A 100 -27.75 7.84 -10.07
C GLN A 100 -28.37 7.60 -8.68
N ALA A 101 -28.80 6.37 -8.39
CA ALA A 101 -29.34 5.99 -7.09
C ALA A 101 -28.28 6.12 -5.98
N GLU A 102 -27.05 5.69 -6.23
CA GLU A 102 -25.95 5.81 -5.27
C GLU A 102 -25.61 7.27 -4.96
N LEU A 103 -25.47 8.11 -5.99
CA LEU A 103 -25.23 9.55 -5.82
C LEU A 103 -26.36 10.24 -5.05
N LEU A 104 -27.62 9.88 -5.35
CA LEU A 104 -28.77 10.41 -4.62
C LEU A 104 -28.81 9.90 -3.18
N SER A 105 -28.44 8.65 -2.91
CA SER A 105 -28.35 8.09 -1.55
C SER A 105 -27.34 8.85 -0.70
N GLN A 106 -26.13 9.06 -1.23
CA GLN A 106 -25.08 9.84 -0.55
C GLN A 106 -25.56 11.26 -0.24
N ARG A 107 -26.28 11.91 -1.16
CA ARG A 107 -26.83 13.26 -0.94
C ARG A 107 -27.99 13.27 0.07
N VAL A 108 -28.84 12.25 0.10
CA VAL A 108 -29.89 12.08 1.12
C VAL A 108 -29.25 11.89 2.50
N GLU A 109 -28.21 11.07 2.62
CA GLU A 109 -27.51 10.84 3.88
C GLU A 109 -26.79 12.10 4.38
N SER A 110 -26.11 12.82 3.49
CA SER A 110 -25.45 14.09 3.80
C SER A 110 -26.46 15.16 4.26
N THR A 111 -27.57 15.33 3.54
CA THR A 111 -28.62 16.30 3.92
C THR A 111 -29.34 15.92 5.21
N ARG A 112 -29.55 14.62 5.48
CA ARG A 112 -30.08 14.12 6.75
C ARG A 112 -29.14 14.41 7.92
N SER A 113 -27.83 14.22 7.74
CA SER A 113 -26.81 14.57 8.74
C SER A 113 -26.80 16.08 9.01
N ASN A 114 -26.81 16.89 7.95
CA ASN A 114 -26.88 18.35 8.07
C ASN A 114 -28.14 18.82 8.80
N LEU A 115 -29.30 18.21 8.52
CA LEU A 115 -30.55 18.49 9.21
C LEU A 115 -30.45 18.15 10.70
N ALA A 116 -29.84 17.02 11.07
CA ALA A 116 -29.64 16.62 12.47
C ALA A 116 -28.71 17.58 13.22
N ILE A 117 -27.70 18.13 12.56
CA ILE A 117 -26.83 19.15 13.14
C ILE A 117 -27.59 20.47 13.30
N GLN A 118 -28.29 20.92 12.26
CA GLN A 118 -29.08 22.16 12.31
C GLN A 118 -30.23 22.08 13.32
N SER A 119 -30.86 20.92 13.51
CA SER A 119 -31.88 20.75 14.55
C SER A 119 -31.30 20.92 15.96
N LYS A 120 -30.07 20.45 16.20
CA LYS A 120 -29.35 20.70 17.46
C LYS A 120 -29.06 22.19 17.65
N TYR A 121 -28.63 22.89 16.60
CA TYR A 121 -28.44 24.35 16.66
C TYR A 121 -29.75 25.09 16.92
N ARG A 122 -30.85 24.68 16.30
CA ARG A 122 -32.19 25.21 16.58
C ARG A 122 -32.59 24.99 18.04
N ASP A 123 -32.34 23.80 18.58
CA ASP A 123 -32.69 23.47 19.97
C ASP A 123 -31.82 24.24 20.98
N ALA A 124 -30.53 24.43 20.67
CA ALA A 124 -29.61 25.27 21.43
C ALA A 124 -30.02 26.75 21.38
N ALA A 125 -30.29 27.30 20.19
CA ALA A 125 -30.78 28.67 20.00
C ALA A 125 -32.13 28.89 20.70
N ALA A 126 -33.03 27.90 20.68
CA ALA A 126 -34.27 27.94 21.43
C ALA A 126 -34.04 27.91 22.95
N SER A 127 -33.01 27.22 23.44
CA SER A 127 -32.60 27.26 24.84
C SER A 127 -32.01 28.61 25.21
N MET A 128 -31.17 29.19 24.36
CA MET A 128 -30.55 30.52 24.55
C MET A 128 -31.61 31.62 24.58
N ALA A 129 -32.58 31.58 23.66
CA ALA A 129 -33.70 32.52 23.66
C ALA A 129 -34.56 32.41 24.93
N ARG A 130 -34.75 31.21 25.49
CA ARG A 130 -35.46 31.01 26.77
C ARG A 130 -34.67 31.50 27.98
N LEU A 131 -33.34 31.41 27.97
CA LEU A 131 -32.48 31.90 29.04
C LEU A 131 -32.35 33.43 28.99
N GLY A 132 -32.29 34.02 27.80
CA GLY A 132 -32.23 35.47 27.59
C GLY A 132 -33.46 36.23 28.10
N GLN A 133 -34.63 35.58 28.22
CA GLN A 133 -35.85 36.18 28.79
C GLN A 133 -35.73 36.59 30.27
N GLY A 134 -34.70 36.11 30.99
CA GLY A 134 -34.43 36.51 32.37
C GLY A 134 -33.52 37.74 32.53
N ASP A 135 -32.94 38.24 31.44
CA ASP A 135 -31.97 39.34 31.43
C ASP A 135 -32.63 40.66 30.99
N MET A 136 -32.19 41.81 31.52
CA MET A 136 -32.85 43.12 31.28
C MET A 136 -32.45 43.78 29.94
N ASP A 137 -31.53 43.17 29.20
CA ASP A 137 -31.01 43.67 27.92
C ASP A 137 -31.88 43.23 26.74
N ASN A 138 -32.90 44.05 26.41
CA ASN A 138 -33.83 43.82 25.28
C ASN A 138 -33.13 43.55 23.93
N GLU A 139 -31.94 44.11 23.71
CA GLU A 139 -31.18 43.94 22.47
C GLU A 139 -30.68 42.48 22.29
N ARG A 140 -30.21 41.85 23.37
CA ARG A 140 -29.75 40.46 23.37
C ARG A 140 -30.90 39.46 23.20
N ILE A 141 -32.06 39.77 23.77
CA ILE A 141 -33.28 38.98 23.58
C ILE A 141 -33.66 38.97 22.10
N MET A 142 -33.74 40.14 21.47
CA MET A 142 -34.08 40.28 20.06
C MET A 142 -33.06 39.60 19.14
N GLU A 143 -31.77 39.64 19.48
CA GLU A 143 -30.72 38.93 18.75
C GLU A 143 -30.88 37.41 18.86
N SER A 144 -31.06 36.88 20.07
CA SER A 144 -31.27 35.44 20.30
C SER A 144 -32.56 34.92 19.64
N GLU A 145 -33.62 35.72 19.56
CA GLU A 145 -34.84 35.37 18.85
C GLU A 145 -34.63 35.35 17.33
N ARG A 146 -33.86 36.29 16.77
CA ARG A 146 -33.50 36.30 15.35
C ARG A 146 -32.67 35.07 14.98
N GLU A 147 -31.68 34.72 15.79
CA GLU A 147 -30.85 33.53 15.60
C GLU A 147 -31.70 32.25 15.64
N ARG A 148 -32.67 32.16 16.57
CA ARG A 148 -33.61 31.04 16.64
C ARG A 148 -34.44 30.91 15.36
N VAL A 149 -35.01 32.03 14.87
CA VAL A 149 -35.82 32.05 13.64
C VAL A 149 -34.98 31.68 12.42
N GLU A 150 -33.72 32.12 12.37
CA GLU A 150 -32.82 31.75 11.28
C GLU A 150 -32.47 30.26 11.29
N CYS A 151 -32.19 29.69 12.47
CA CYS A 151 -31.96 28.25 12.61
C CYS A 151 -33.20 27.43 12.24
N GLU A 152 -34.39 27.91 12.59
CA GLU A 152 -35.68 27.29 12.22
C GLU A 152 -35.88 27.30 10.70
N ARG A 153 -35.67 28.44 10.03
CA ARG A 153 -35.71 28.54 8.56
C ARG A 153 -34.74 27.57 7.88
N ARG A 154 -33.51 27.47 8.39
CA ARG A 154 -32.49 26.54 7.84
C ARG A 154 -32.90 25.07 8.01
N CYS A 155 -33.55 24.72 9.12
CA CYS A 155 -34.10 23.37 9.32
C CYS A 155 -35.23 23.07 8.32
N ASP A 156 -36.12 24.02 8.07
CA ASP A 156 -37.23 23.87 7.13
C ASP A 156 -36.74 23.71 5.67
N GLU A 157 -35.71 24.46 5.31
CA GLU A 157 -35.04 24.36 4.00
C GLU A 157 -34.39 22.98 3.80
N LEU A 158 -33.62 22.51 4.79
CA LEU A 158 -33.00 21.19 4.74
C LEU A 158 -34.04 20.05 4.75
N THR A 159 -35.14 20.21 5.48
CA THR A 159 -36.24 19.23 5.47
C THR A 159 -36.92 19.16 4.11
N SER A 160 -37.14 20.31 3.48
CA SER A 160 -37.71 20.39 2.13
C SER A 160 -36.77 19.81 1.08
N GLU A 161 -35.47 20.08 1.18
CA GLU A 161 -34.46 19.47 0.30
C GLU A 161 -34.41 17.95 0.49
N LEU A 162 -34.39 17.47 1.75
CA LEU A 162 -34.38 16.04 2.06
C LEU A 162 -35.58 15.33 1.45
N LEU A 163 -36.79 15.87 1.62
CA LEU A 163 -38.01 15.30 1.03
C LEU A 163 -37.93 15.24 -0.50
N ASN A 164 -37.38 16.27 -1.14
CA ASN A 164 -37.23 16.31 -2.60
C ASN A 164 -36.18 15.31 -3.09
N LEU A 165 -35.08 15.15 -2.36
CA LEU A 165 -34.04 14.17 -2.66
C LEU A 165 -34.55 12.73 -2.47
N GLU A 166 -35.28 12.46 -1.38
CA GLU A 166 -35.90 11.16 -1.13
C GLU A 166 -36.91 10.79 -2.23
N LYS A 167 -37.76 11.74 -2.64
CA LYS A 167 -38.67 11.54 -3.79
C LYS A 167 -37.92 11.22 -5.09
N ARG A 168 -36.82 11.93 -5.35
CA ARG A 168 -35.99 11.69 -6.54
C ARG A 168 -35.26 10.35 -6.47
N PHE A 169 -34.80 9.93 -5.30
CA PHE A 169 -34.14 8.64 -5.07
C PHE A 169 -35.07 7.45 -5.33
N LEU A 170 -36.35 7.58 -4.99
CA LEU A 170 -37.34 6.52 -5.23
C LEU A 170 -37.51 6.19 -6.72
N ILE A 171 -37.28 7.14 -7.63
CA ILE A 171 -37.46 6.94 -9.07
C ILE A 171 -36.50 5.90 -9.66
N PRO A 172 -35.15 6.06 -9.58
CA PRO A 172 -34.22 5.06 -10.09
C PRO A 172 -34.32 3.75 -9.31
N HIS A 173 -34.52 3.79 -7.99
CA HIS A 173 -34.70 2.58 -7.19
C HIS A 173 -35.92 1.76 -7.64
N ARG A 174 -37.05 2.43 -7.87
CA ARG A 174 -38.27 1.80 -8.41
C ARG A 174 -38.02 1.21 -9.80
N LYS A 175 -37.38 1.94 -10.71
CA LYS A 175 -37.06 1.43 -12.06
C LYS A 175 -36.16 0.19 -12.04
N ILE A 176 -35.16 0.16 -11.16
CA ILE A 176 -34.30 -1.01 -10.97
C ILE A 176 -35.12 -2.20 -10.43
N LEU A 177 -36.03 -1.98 -9.48
CA LEU A 177 -36.92 -3.02 -8.95
C LEU A 177 -37.92 -3.54 -9.99
N GLU A 178 -38.49 -2.66 -10.80
CA GLU A 178 -39.35 -3.01 -11.94
C GLU A 178 -38.58 -3.87 -12.96
N HIS A 179 -37.37 -3.46 -13.36
CA HIS A 179 -36.50 -4.23 -14.25
C HIS A 179 -36.13 -5.60 -13.67
N THR A 180 -35.72 -5.67 -12.40
CA THR A 180 -35.34 -6.95 -11.75
C THR A 180 -36.52 -7.91 -11.65
N SER A 181 -37.70 -7.41 -11.27
CA SER A 181 -38.92 -8.23 -11.24
C SER A 181 -39.38 -8.67 -12.64
N ALA A 182 -39.23 -7.83 -13.67
CA ALA A 182 -39.48 -8.19 -15.07
C ALA A 182 -38.55 -9.32 -15.55
N ILE A 183 -37.25 -9.27 -15.23
CA ILE A 183 -36.30 -10.35 -15.54
C ILE A 183 -36.65 -11.64 -14.78
N LEU A 184 -36.96 -11.55 -13.48
CA LEU A 184 -37.35 -12.70 -12.68
C LEU A 184 -38.63 -13.37 -13.23
N GLN A 185 -39.57 -12.58 -13.71
CA GLN A 185 -40.76 -13.08 -14.38
C GLN A 185 -40.43 -13.77 -15.72
N LEU A 186 -39.56 -13.16 -16.54
CA LEU A 186 -39.12 -13.71 -17.84
C LEU A 186 -38.43 -15.07 -17.65
N THR A 187 -37.56 -15.17 -16.64
CA THR A 187 -36.83 -16.41 -16.31
C THR A 187 -37.75 -17.49 -15.72
N HIS A 188 -38.77 -17.11 -14.93
CA HIS A 188 -39.81 -18.04 -14.48
C HIS A 188 -40.64 -18.62 -15.65
N LYS A 189 -40.94 -17.82 -16.69
CA LYS A 189 -41.63 -18.29 -17.91
C LYS A 189 -40.73 -19.11 -18.84
N ALA A 190 -39.45 -18.78 -18.95
CA ALA A 190 -38.48 -19.52 -19.76
C ALA A 190 -38.23 -20.94 -19.22
N SER A 191 -38.22 -21.10 -17.90
CA SER A 191 -38.13 -22.41 -17.23
C SER A 191 -39.33 -23.33 -17.56
N LYS A 192 -40.53 -22.76 -17.74
CA LYS A 192 -41.73 -23.52 -18.17
C LYS A 192 -41.75 -23.88 -19.66
N ARG A 193 -41.01 -23.19 -20.53
CA ARG A 193 -41.04 -23.42 -22.00
C ARG A 193 -40.14 -24.55 -22.50
N LYS A 194 -39.35 -25.20 -21.64
CA LYS A 194 -38.43 -26.29 -22.05
C LYS A 194 -39.08 -27.67 -22.16
N THR A 195 -40.41 -27.75 -22.23
CA THR A 195 -41.16 -28.95 -22.62
C THR A 195 -41.96 -28.66 -23.90
N SER A 196 -41.30 -28.81 -25.05
CA SER A 196 -42.01 -28.88 -26.34
C SER A 196 -42.61 -30.28 -26.52
N PRO A 197 -43.80 -30.41 -27.15
CA PRO A 197 -44.66 -31.57 -27.03
C PRO A 197 -44.28 -32.69 -28.00
N GLN A 198 -44.32 -33.93 -27.52
CA GLN A 198 -44.36 -35.11 -28.38
C GLN A 198 -45.82 -35.49 -28.64
N ASN A 199 -46.22 -35.43 -29.92
CA ASN A 199 -47.31 -36.15 -30.58
C ASN A 199 -48.73 -36.22 -29.95
N GLY A 200 -49.65 -35.50 -30.61
CA GLY A 200 -50.87 -36.03 -31.25
C GLY A 200 -51.84 -36.92 -30.47
N GLN A 201 -52.99 -36.35 -30.07
CA GLN A 201 -54.38 -36.79 -30.37
C GLN A 201 -55.35 -35.93 -29.53
N PRO A 202 -56.53 -35.53 -30.06
CA PRO A 202 -57.57 -34.85 -29.30
C PRO A 202 -58.49 -35.89 -28.61
N VAL A 203 -59.24 -35.48 -27.58
CA VAL A 203 -60.66 -35.80 -27.32
C VAL A 203 -61.00 -35.60 -25.82
N ASN A 204 -61.80 -34.58 -25.59
CA ASN A 204 -62.92 -34.42 -24.66
C ASN A 204 -63.12 -35.45 -23.51
N GLY A 205 -63.14 -34.97 -22.27
CA GLY A 205 -63.63 -35.69 -21.09
C GLY A 205 -63.60 -34.81 -19.82
N ILE A 206 -64.74 -34.69 -19.15
CA ILE A 206 -65.05 -33.84 -17.99
C ILE A 206 -64.17 -34.18 -16.75
N PRO A 207 -63.92 -33.22 -15.84
CA PRO A 207 -62.86 -33.28 -14.82
C PRO A 207 -63.27 -34.11 -13.59
N GLY A 208 -62.40 -35.00 -13.14
CA GLY A 208 -62.57 -35.74 -11.90
C GLY A 208 -61.27 -35.86 -11.12
N SER A 209 -61.33 -35.50 -9.83
CA SER A 209 -60.36 -35.72 -8.75
C SER A 209 -59.32 -34.61 -8.43
N PRO A 210 -59.23 -34.16 -7.16
CA PRO A 210 -58.38 -33.06 -6.69
C PRO A 210 -56.96 -33.54 -6.28
N GLU A 211 -56.29 -34.32 -7.13
CA GLU A 211 -55.01 -34.97 -6.77
C GLU A 211 -53.76 -34.28 -7.37
N SER A 212 -53.92 -33.20 -8.13
CA SER A 212 -52.80 -32.51 -8.78
C SER A 212 -52.16 -31.37 -7.97
N LEU A 213 -52.40 -31.27 -6.65
CA LEU A 213 -51.81 -30.24 -5.79
C LEU A 213 -50.43 -30.57 -5.21
N TYR A 214 -49.94 -31.81 -5.34
CA TYR A 214 -48.71 -32.24 -4.64
C TYR A 214 -47.51 -32.58 -5.53
N THR A 215 -47.57 -32.37 -6.85
CA THR A 215 -46.47 -32.71 -7.77
C THR A 215 -45.71 -31.49 -8.31
N TYR A 216 -45.50 -30.45 -7.48
CA TYR A 216 -44.63 -29.32 -7.83
C TYR A 216 -43.78 -28.84 -6.65
N SER A 217 -42.99 -29.74 -6.08
CA SER A 217 -41.71 -29.38 -5.46
C SER A 217 -40.83 -30.62 -5.49
N HIS A 218 -39.52 -30.45 -5.69
CA HIS A 218 -38.47 -31.50 -5.82
C HIS A 218 -38.05 -31.87 -7.25
N SER A 219 -37.59 -30.87 -8.01
CA SER A 219 -36.53 -31.12 -9.01
C SER A 219 -35.48 -30.02 -8.97
N ARG A 220 -34.70 -30.02 -7.88
CA ARG A 220 -33.34 -29.47 -7.82
C ARG A 220 -32.54 -30.35 -6.87
N ASN A 221 -31.88 -31.37 -7.43
CA ASN A 221 -30.57 -31.90 -7.06
C ASN A 221 -30.39 -33.32 -7.65
N SER A 222 -29.73 -33.39 -8.79
CA SER A 222 -29.06 -34.60 -9.29
C SER A 222 -27.78 -34.13 -9.97
N LEU A 223 -26.69 -34.14 -9.20
CA LEU A 223 -25.33 -34.06 -9.69
C LEU A 223 -24.68 -35.37 -9.23
N ASP A 224 -24.68 -36.37 -10.11
CA ASP A 224 -23.72 -37.47 -10.04
C ASP A 224 -23.40 -38.02 -11.43
N GLN A 225 -22.19 -38.54 -11.54
CA GLN A 225 -21.56 -39.32 -12.61
C GLN A 225 -21.24 -38.64 -13.97
N MET A 226 -19.96 -38.30 -14.14
CA MET A 226 -19.22 -38.61 -15.37
C MET A 226 -17.91 -39.32 -15.03
N GLY A 227 -17.87 -40.63 -15.30
CA GLY A 227 -16.73 -41.32 -15.94
C GLY A 227 -17.28 -41.86 -17.28
N ASP A 228 -16.53 -42.08 -18.35
CA ASP A 228 -15.10 -42.33 -18.51
C ASP A 228 -14.75 -42.23 -20.02
N ASP A 229 -13.46 -42.18 -20.31
CA ASP A 229 -12.74 -42.55 -21.55
C ASP A 229 -12.77 -41.67 -22.81
N THR A 230 -11.61 -41.06 -23.11
CA THR A 230 -10.74 -41.45 -24.26
C THR A 230 -9.39 -40.72 -24.30
N TYR A 231 -8.32 -41.45 -23.91
CA TYR A 231 -7.08 -41.71 -24.69
C TYR A 231 -6.12 -40.56 -25.11
N PHE A 232 -4.92 -40.47 -24.47
CA PHE A 232 -3.59 -40.48 -25.14
C PHE A 232 -2.38 -40.56 -24.15
N ASP A 233 -1.61 -41.66 -24.23
CA ASP A 233 -0.17 -41.96 -23.95
C ASP A 233 0.63 -41.39 -22.74
N ASP A 234 0.82 -42.26 -21.72
CA ASP A 234 2.06 -42.88 -21.13
C ASP A 234 3.49 -42.33 -21.39
N PRO A 235 4.59 -42.75 -20.68
CA PRO A 235 4.82 -43.19 -19.28
C PRO A 235 6.09 -42.55 -18.60
N SER A 236 6.31 -42.92 -17.32
CA SER A 236 7.60 -43.02 -16.56
C SER A 236 7.96 -41.82 -15.65
N VAL A 237 8.42 -41.92 -14.38
CA VAL A 237 9.02 -43.02 -13.60
C VAL A 237 9.30 -42.59 -12.11
N TYR A 238 9.32 -43.54 -11.16
CA TYR A 238 9.73 -43.53 -9.71
C TYR A 238 8.83 -42.84 -8.63
N HIS A 239 8.24 -43.55 -7.64
CA HIS A 239 8.78 -44.22 -6.41
C HIS A 239 9.08 -43.19 -5.30
N LEU A 240 8.48 -43.16 -4.10
CA LEU A 240 8.51 -44.11 -2.95
C LEU A 240 7.75 -43.37 -1.78
N ASP A 241 6.67 -43.86 -1.18
CA ASP A 241 6.52 -44.78 -0.02
C ASP A 241 6.79 -44.22 1.41
N SER A 242 6.01 -44.77 2.36
CA SER A 242 6.10 -44.75 3.84
C SER A 242 5.43 -43.59 4.60
N LEU A 243 4.36 -43.68 5.43
CA LEU A 243 3.68 -44.67 6.29
C LEU A 243 3.70 -44.11 7.74
N GLU A 244 2.54 -43.86 8.34
CA GLU A 244 2.25 -44.30 9.71
C GLU A 244 0.76 -44.16 10.08
N ARG A 245 0.18 -45.27 10.55
CA ARG A 245 -1.18 -45.38 11.08
C ARG A 245 -1.13 -45.20 12.61
N SER A 246 -2.11 -44.49 13.18
CA SER A 246 -2.57 -44.79 14.54
C SER A 246 -4.08 -44.57 14.71
N ARG A 247 -4.60 -45.23 15.74
CA ARG A 247 -5.92 -45.87 15.87
C ARG A 247 -7.10 -44.92 16.14
N LYS A 248 -8.31 -45.41 15.82
CA LYS A 248 -9.61 -44.80 16.12
C LYS A 248 -10.05 -45.05 17.57
N ASN A 249 -10.59 -44.02 18.24
CA ASN A 249 -11.96 -43.93 18.79
C ASN A 249 -12.03 -42.97 19.99
N ALA A 250 -12.68 -41.82 19.80
CA ALA A 250 -13.51 -41.16 20.80
C ALA A 250 -14.66 -40.46 20.06
N ILE A 251 -15.85 -40.54 20.63
CA ILE A 251 -17.13 -40.11 20.05
C ILE A 251 -17.12 -38.59 19.91
N GLU A 252 -16.97 -38.08 18.68
CA GLU A 252 -17.22 -36.67 18.37
C GLU A 252 -18.68 -36.49 17.95
N ILE A 253 -19.34 -35.60 18.68
CA ILE A 253 -20.66 -35.04 18.40
C ILE A 253 -20.66 -34.55 16.93
N PRO A 254 -21.71 -34.80 16.12
CA PRO A 254 -21.74 -34.35 14.74
C PRO A 254 -21.45 -32.85 14.63
N LEU A 255 -20.34 -32.52 13.97
CA LEU A 255 -19.94 -31.17 13.61
C LEU A 255 -21.10 -30.46 12.90
N LYS A 256 -21.30 -29.20 13.30
CA LYS A 256 -22.28 -28.29 12.71
C LYS A 256 -22.13 -28.30 11.19
N SER A 257 -23.27 -28.28 10.50
CA SER A 257 -23.43 -28.28 9.04
C SER A 257 -22.25 -27.65 8.25
N PRO A 258 -21.64 -28.37 7.27
CA PRO A 258 -20.51 -27.90 6.46
C PRO A 258 -20.68 -26.53 5.81
N ILE A 259 -21.92 -26.10 5.60
CA ILE A 259 -22.27 -24.82 4.97
C ILE A 259 -21.91 -23.62 5.85
N ARG A 260 -21.96 -23.74 7.18
CA ARG A 260 -21.65 -22.64 8.10
C ARG A 260 -20.15 -22.40 8.23
N GLU A 261 -19.38 -23.48 8.30
CA GLU A 261 -17.91 -23.44 8.35
C GLU A 261 -17.33 -23.02 7.00
N GLN A 262 -17.89 -23.49 5.88
CA GLN A 262 -17.48 -23.05 4.54
C GLN A 262 -17.79 -21.56 4.30
N ASN A 263 -18.88 -21.02 4.85
CA ASN A 263 -19.17 -19.59 4.80
C ASN A 263 -18.27 -18.77 5.73
N GLN A 264 -17.95 -19.27 6.93
CA GLN A 264 -16.98 -18.62 7.82
C GLN A 264 -15.58 -18.58 7.21
N LEU A 265 -15.11 -19.69 6.64
CA LEU A 265 -13.83 -19.77 5.95
C LEU A 265 -13.78 -18.88 4.71
N ARG A 266 -14.90 -18.73 3.97
CA ARG A 266 -14.97 -17.76 2.84
C ARG A 266 -14.88 -16.32 3.31
N VAL A 267 -15.59 -15.96 4.37
CA VAL A 267 -15.53 -14.61 4.94
C VAL A 267 -14.14 -14.32 5.51
N GLU A 268 -13.50 -15.28 6.17
CA GLU A 268 -12.11 -15.14 6.62
C GLU A 268 -11.12 -15.07 5.46
N LEU A 269 -11.31 -15.86 4.40
CA LEU A 269 -10.46 -15.81 3.20
C LEU A 269 -10.60 -14.46 2.47
N ASP A 270 -11.82 -13.94 2.36
CA ASP A 270 -12.09 -12.64 1.74
C ASP A 270 -11.53 -11.50 2.60
N ARG A 271 -11.65 -11.60 3.94
CA ARG A 271 -11.01 -10.67 4.88
C ARG A 271 -9.48 -10.70 4.78
N LEU A 272 -8.87 -11.89 4.72
CA LEU A 272 -7.42 -12.05 4.54
C LEU A 272 -6.94 -11.56 3.17
N ARG A 273 -7.78 -11.68 2.14
CA ARG A 273 -7.54 -11.11 0.81
C ARG A 273 -7.59 -9.59 0.86
N GLU A 274 -8.61 -9.01 1.49
CA GLU A 274 -8.71 -7.56 1.68
C GLU A 274 -7.51 -7.02 2.45
N GLU A 275 -7.12 -7.66 3.56
CA GLU A 275 -5.93 -7.30 4.32
C GLU A 275 -4.65 -7.41 3.49
N ASN A 276 -4.49 -8.47 2.69
CA ASN A 276 -3.36 -8.60 1.75
C ASN A 276 -3.37 -7.51 0.68
N THR A 277 -4.52 -7.14 0.13
CA THR A 277 -4.62 -6.04 -0.85
C THR A 277 -4.29 -4.69 -0.20
N HIS A 278 -4.71 -4.49 1.05
CA HIS A 278 -4.40 -3.29 1.82
C HIS A 278 -2.90 -3.19 2.11
N LEU A 279 -2.27 -4.26 2.61
CA LEU A 279 -0.83 -4.33 2.84
C LEU A 279 -0.01 -4.10 1.57
N ARG A 280 -0.45 -4.66 0.43
CA ARG A 280 0.17 -4.40 -0.88
C ARG A 280 0.06 -2.93 -1.26
N SER A 281 -1.12 -2.32 -1.12
CA SER A 281 -1.32 -0.90 -1.42
C SER A 281 -0.46 0.03 -0.55
N GLN A 282 -0.29 -0.29 0.74
CA GLN A 282 0.59 0.43 1.64
C GLN A 282 2.06 0.30 1.22
N THR A 283 2.48 -0.91 0.84
CA THR A 283 3.86 -1.19 0.40
C THR A 283 4.18 -0.48 -0.92
N ASP A 284 3.24 -0.46 -1.87
CA ASP A 284 3.36 0.30 -3.12
C ASP A 284 3.42 1.81 -2.86
N GLY A 285 2.67 2.31 -1.88
CA GLY A 285 2.72 3.70 -1.43
C GLY A 285 4.08 4.08 -0.84
N LEU A 286 4.69 3.21 -0.02
CA LEU A 286 6.04 3.41 0.50
C LEU A 286 7.08 3.40 -0.61
N LEU A 287 6.97 2.47 -1.55
CA LEU A 287 7.88 2.34 -2.68
C LEU A 287 7.90 3.62 -3.54
N LYS A 288 6.73 4.20 -3.84
CA LYS A 288 6.64 5.49 -4.56
C LYS A 288 7.30 6.64 -3.80
N LYS A 289 7.15 6.68 -2.47
CA LYS A 289 7.80 7.70 -1.62
C LYS A 289 9.33 7.56 -1.67
N PHE A 290 9.86 6.35 -1.52
CA PHE A 290 11.30 6.11 -1.63
C PHE A 290 11.84 6.47 -3.01
N GLN A 291 11.12 6.14 -4.08
CA GLN A 291 11.52 6.51 -5.43
C GLN A 291 11.58 8.04 -5.61
N GLY A 292 10.60 8.78 -5.07
CA GLY A 292 10.60 10.25 -5.09
C GLY A 292 11.78 10.85 -4.30
N LEU A 293 12.06 10.30 -3.12
CA LEU A 293 13.22 10.72 -2.30
C LEU A 293 14.54 10.45 -3.01
N ASN A 294 14.71 9.27 -3.60
CA ASN A 294 15.92 8.90 -4.34
C ASN A 294 16.15 9.77 -5.59
N THR A 295 15.07 10.14 -6.29
CA THR A 295 15.14 11.08 -7.41
C THR A 295 15.58 12.47 -6.93
N THR A 296 15.04 12.93 -5.80
CA THR A 296 15.42 14.21 -5.20
C THR A 296 16.88 14.20 -4.72
N LEU A 297 17.32 13.11 -4.07
CA LEU A 297 18.69 12.93 -3.60
C LEU A 297 19.69 12.98 -4.76
N ARG A 298 19.39 12.27 -5.86
CA ARG A 298 20.19 12.35 -7.09
C ARG A 298 20.29 13.78 -7.61
N ASP A 299 19.15 14.47 -7.72
CA ASP A 299 19.13 15.85 -8.19
C ASP A 299 19.98 16.76 -7.28
N THR A 300 19.97 16.54 -5.97
CA THR A 300 20.84 17.29 -5.05
C THR A 300 22.33 16.99 -5.27
N ILE A 301 22.71 15.72 -5.45
CA ILE A 301 24.11 15.31 -5.73
C ILE A 301 24.61 15.93 -7.04
N VAL A 302 23.79 15.86 -8.10
CA VAL A 302 24.10 16.45 -9.41
C VAL A 302 24.18 17.98 -9.34
N ARG A 303 23.29 18.62 -8.57
CA ARG A 303 23.31 20.08 -8.37
C ARG A 303 24.53 20.55 -7.56
N PHE A 304 25.04 19.73 -6.65
CA PHE A 304 26.18 20.07 -5.81
C PHE A 304 27.48 20.17 -6.62
N ASN A 305 27.69 19.25 -7.57
CA ASN A 305 28.86 19.25 -8.43
C ASN A 305 28.52 18.77 -9.86
N PRO A 306 28.01 19.65 -10.73
CA PRO A 306 27.45 19.27 -12.03
C PRO A 306 28.49 18.81 -13.06
N GLU A 307 29.77 19.14 -12.88
CA GLU A 307 30.86 18.72 -13.76
C GLU A 307 31.26 17.26 -13.50
N ILE A 308 31.31 16.85 -12.23
CA ILE A 308 31.72 15.50 -11.81
C ILE A 308 30.53 14.54 -11.76
N ASN A 309 29.39 14.97 -11.19
CA ASN A 309 28.28 14.10 -10.87
C ASN A 309 27.21 14.01 -11.98
N ARG A 310 27.49 14.51 -13.18
CA ARG A 310 26.54 14.48 -14.32
C ARG A 310 26.10 13.06 -14.70
N GLY A 311 26.97 12.08 -14.46
CA GLY A 311 26.76 10.66 -14.71
C GLY A 311 26.28 9.85 -13.51
N TYR A 312 25.85 10.49 -12.40
CA TYR A 312 25.39 9.75 -11.23
C TYR A 312 24.22 8.83 -11.58
N ASP A 313 24.28 7.59 -11.09
CA ASP A 313 23.36 6.50 -11.44
C ASP A 313 21.89 6.91 -11.28
N GLU A 314 21.00 6.37 -12.12
CA GLU A 314 19.56 6.60 -11.95
C GLU A 314 19.00 5.70 -10.85
N PRO A 315 18.03 6.19 -10.07
CA PRO A 315 17.38 5.37 -9.05
C PRO A 315 16.64 4.19 -9.70
N PRO A 316 16.63 3.01 -9.05
CA PRO A 316 15.96 1.82 -9.58
C PRO A 316 14.51 2.13 -9.95
N ARG A 317 14.07 1.76 -11.16
CA ARG A 317 12.70 2.00 -11.61
C ARG A 317 11.80 0.84 -11.22
N VAL A 318 10.61 1.16 -10.71
CA VAL A 318 9.53 0.20 -10.47
C VAL A 318 8.95 -0.22 -11.82
N ALA A 319 9.61 -1.14 -12.52
CA ALA A 319 9.01 -1.76 -13.70
C ALA A 319 7.95 -2.76 -13.23
N ALA A 320 6.74 -2.67 -13.80
CA ALA A 320 5.63 -3.57 -13.56
C ALA A 320 5.86 -4.95 -14.22
N THR A 321 6.99 -5.59 -13.92
CA THR A 321 7.27 -6.97 -14.33
C THR A 321 6.79 -7.92 -13.25
N PRO A 322 5.95 -8.92 -13.58
CA PRO A 322 5.23 -9.73 -12.60
C PRO A 322 6.10 -10.66 -11.72
N ASP A 323 7.40 -10.82 -12.04
CA ASP A 323 8.29 -11.79 -11.38
C ASP A 323 9.25 -11.20 -10.32
N ILE A 324 9.32 -9.87 -10.15
CA ILE A 324 10.23 -9.27 -9.17
C ILE A 324 9.54 -9.19 -7.81
N LYS A 325 10.13 -9.81 -6.79
CA LYS A 325 9.61 -9.74 -5.41
C LYS A 325 9.67 -8.30 -4.92
N LEU A 326 8.53 -7.81 -4.41
CA LEU A 326 8.38 -6.45 -3.88
C LEU A 326 9.41 -6.10 -2.80
N ALA A 327 9.83 -7.10 -2.01
CA ALA A 327 10.86 -6.96 -0.99
C ALA A 327 12.24 -6.62 -1.58
N ASP A 328 12.61 -7.23 -2.72
CA ASP A 328 13.90 -6.99 -3.37
C ASP A 328 13.95 -5.58 -3.97
N LEU A 329 12.81 -5.09 -4.47
CA LEU A 329 12.69 -3.74 -5.00
C LEU A 329 12.80 -2.69 -3.89
N LEU A 330 12.14 -2.91 -2.75
CA LEU A 330 12.27 -2.05 -1.57
C LEU A 330 13.71 -2.01 -1.05
N LYS A 331 14.39 -3.17 -1.02
CA LYS A 331 15.80 -3.26 -0.65
C LYS A 331 16.69 -2.45 -1.59
N SER A 332 16.48 -2.56 -2.90
CA SER A 332 17.24 -1.78 -3.90
C SER A 332 17.03 -0.27 -3.77
N GLN A 333 15.82 0.18 -3.40
CA GLN A 333 15.55 1.59 -3.15
C GLN A 333 16.30 2.11 -1.91
N VAL A 334 16.37 1.31 -0.85
CA VAL A 334 17.09 1.68 0.37
C VAL A 334 18.60 1.69 0.14
N GLU A 335 19.15 0.68 -0.55
CA GLU A 335 20.57 0.61 -0.90
C GLU A 335 21.01 1.83 -1.75
N TYR A 336 20.17 2.28 -2.68
CA TYR A 336 20.43 3.49 -3.46
C TYR A 336 20.40 4.76 -2.59
N LEU A 337 19.50 4.82 -1.61
CA LEU A 337 19.42 5.95 -0.68
C LEU A 337 20.67 6.03 0.20
N GLU A 338 21.14 4.88 0.69
CA GLU A 338 22.36 4.77 1.49
C GLU A 338 23.60 5.18 0.69
N SER A 339 23.74 4.70 -0.55
CA SER A 339 24.86 5.07 -1.42
C SER A 339 24.85 6.55 -1.79
N GLY A 340 23.66 7.11 -2.08
CA GLY A 340 23.48 8.54 -2.31
C GLY A 340 23.85 9.39 -1.11
N LEU A 341 23.55 8.96 0.12
CA LEU A 341 23.92 9.69 1.33
C LEU A 341 25.44 9.72 1.53
N VAL A 342 26.12 8.60 1.26
CA VAL A 342 27.58 8.51 1.31
C VAL A 342 28.22 9.42 0.26
N ALA A 343 27.66 9.49 -0.95
CA ALA A 343 28.12 10.39 -1.99
C ALA A 343 27.96 11.87 -1.59
N VAL A 344 26.82 12.25 -1.00
CA VAL A 344 26.62 13.61 -0.47
C VAL A 344 27.65 13.93 0.62
N GLN A 345 27.93 12.99 1.51
CA GLN A 345 28.91 13.20 2.57
C GLN A 345 30.34 13.33 2.02
N ALA A 346 30.72 12.50 1.05
CA ALA A 346 32.01 12.61 0.37
C ALA A 346 32.17 13.94 -0.39
N GLU A 347 31.10 14.45 -1.02
CA GLU A 347 31.08 15.76 -1.67
C GLU A 347 31.13 16.91 -0.65
N GLN A 348 30.46 16.78 0.50
CA GLN A 348 30.58 17.75 1.60
C GLN A 348 31.99 17.80 2.17
N ASP A 349 32.63 16.64 2.34
CA ASP A 349 34.01 16.56 2.83
C ASP A 349 35.01 17.08 1.79
N SER A 350 34.74 16.86 0.50
CA SER A 350 35.57 17.39 -0.61
C SER A 350 35.37 18.90 -0.83
N PHE A 351 34.15 19.42 -0.64
CA PHE A 351 33.82 20.84 -0.75
C PHE A 351 34.13 21.63 0.52
N ALA A 352 34.32 20.95 1.66
CA ALA A 352 34.91 21.52 2.87
C ALA A 352 36.40 21.85 2.70
N GLY A 353 36.85 22.24 1.50
CA GLY A 353 37.50 23.53 1.27
C GLY A 353 38.79 23.87 2.02
N GLY A 354 39.47 22.92 2.65
CA GLY A 354 40.74 23.14 3.32
C GLY A 354 41.85 23.48 2.33
N SER A 355 42.02 22.66 1.29
CA SER A 355 43.20 22.73 0.42
C SER A 355 43.14 23.89 -0.58
N GLN A 356 42.03 24.09 -1.30
CA GLN A 356 41.93 25.19 -2.28
C GLN A 356 41.83 26.57 -1.61
N MET A 357 41.22 26.67 -0.42
CA MET A 357 41.23 27.91 0.35
C MET A 357 42.60 28.15 0.97
N GLY A 358 43.25 27.11 1.50
CA GLY A 358 44.65 27.15 1.97
C GLY A 358 45.59 27.63 0.88
N GLU A 359 45.63 26.99 -0.28
CA GLU A 359 46.50 27.42 -1.40
C GLU A 359 46.26 28.88 -1.83
N ARG A 360 45.00 29.36 -1.80
CA ARG A 360 44.69 30.76 -2.12
C ARG A 360 45.15 31.72 -1.02
N ILE A 361 44.94 31.38 0.24
CA ILE A 361 45.36 32.22 1.37
C ILE A 361 46.89 32.22 1.48
N GLU A 362 47.55 31.10 1.20
CA GLU A 362 49.00 31.00 1.11
C GLU A 362 49.56 31.90 0.02
N ALA A 363 48.98 31.87 -1.18
CA ALA A 363 49.40 32.73 -2.28
C ALA A 363 49.28 34.22 -1.92
N ILE A 364 48.21 34.61 -1.20
CA ILE A 364 48.02 35.98 -0.70
C ILE A 364 49.04 36.31 0.39
N ASN A 365 49.28 35.38 1.33
CA ASN A 365 50.26 35.54 2.41
C ASN A 365 51.68 35.69 1.88
N LEU A 366 52.04 34.97 0.81
CA LEU A 366 53.34 35.09 0.14
C LEU A 366 53.51 36.47 -0.50
N GLN A 367 52.46 37.00 -1.15
CA GLN A 367 52.47 38.35 -1.71
C GLN A 367 52.60 39.44 -0.64
N LEU A 368 51.87 39.30 0.48
CA LEU A 368 51.93 40.25 1.60
C LEU A 368 53.28 40.19 2.33
N ARG A 369 53.89 39.01 2.46
CA ARG A 369 55.24 38.86 3.01
C ARG A 369 56.27 39.58 2.13
N ASP A 370 56.18 39.44 0.81
CA ASP A 370 57.11 40.12 -0.11
C ASP A 370 57.00 41.65 0.02
N LEU A 371 55.78 42.18 0.17
CA LEU A 371 55.53 43.60 0.42
C LEU A 371 56.03 44.08 1.80
N LEU A 372 55.96 43.24 2.83
CA LEU A 372 56.47 43.56 4.16
C LEU A 372 58.01 43.49 4.24
N MET A 373 58.65 42.64 3.43
CA MET A 373 60.11 42.51 3.34
C MET A 373 60.79 43.74 2.72
N THR A 374 60.01 44.64 2.09
CA THR A 374 60.50 45.96 1.65
C THR A 374 60.76 46.94 2.81
N ASP A 375 60.30 46.65 4.04
CA ASP A 375 60.60 47.45 5.25
C ASP A 375 61.87 46.94 5.96
N PRO A 376 62.91 47.77 6.16
CA PRO A 376 64.15 47.40 6.87
C PRO A 376 63.97 46.91 8.31
N HIS A 377 62.81 47.15 8.94
CA HIS A 377 62.51 46.77 10.32
C HIS A 377 61.56 45.57 10.45
N TYR A 378 61.18 44.92 9.35
CA TYR A 378 60.35 43.72 9.37
C TYR A 378 61.16 42.46 9.71
N SER A 379 60.67 41.66 10.66
CA SER A 379 61.24 40.36 11.01
C SER A 379 60.31 39.25 10.54
N PRO A 380 60.72 38.37 9.61
CA PRO A 380 59.81 37.39 9.02
C PRO A 380 59.46 36.26 10.00
N THR A 381 58.17 36.10 10.26
CA THR A 381 57.59 34.93 10.94
C THR A 381 57.45 33.76 9.96
N MET A 382 57.62 32.51 10.41
CA MET A 382 57.48 31.30 9.59
C MET A 382 56.05 31.15 9.04
N LEU A 383 55.91 30.77 7.76
CA LEU A 383 54.59 30.50 7.17
C LEU A 383 54.01 29.17 7.69
N PRO A 384 52.72 29.12 8.04
CA PRO A 384 51.99 27.89 8.33
C PRO A 384 51.79 27.01 7.09
N LEU A 385 51.67 25.69 7.28
CA LEU A 385 51.43 24.70 6.21
C LEU A 385 50.07 24.90 5.52
N ASP A 386 50.00 24.54 4.24
CA ASP A 386 48.88 24.76 3.30
C ASP A 386 47.58 24.07 3.72
N SER A 387 47.68 23.01 4.53
CA SER A 387 46.54 22.32 5.11
C SER A 387 45.90 23.04 6.31
N ASP A 388 46.59 24.02 6.90
CA ASP A 388 46.12 24.77 8.08
C ASP A 388 45.56 26.14 7.69
N VAL A 389 44.34 26.14 7.13
CA VAL A 389 43.61 27.34 6.71
C VAL A 389 43.45 28.35 7.84
N ASN A 390 43.25 27.89 9.07
CA ASN A 390 43.03 28.77 10.21
C ASN A 390 44.34 29.42 10.66
N GLY A 391 45.46 28.67 10.65
CA GLY A 391 46.79 29.22 10.84
C GLY A 391 47.17 30.23 9.75
N GLN A 392 46.88 29.92 8.49
CA GLN A 392 47.13 30.83 7.37
C GLN A 392 46.28 32.10 7.42
N MET A 393 45.02 32.03 7.87
CA MET A 393 44.17 33.20 8.09
C MET A 393 44.68 34.06 9.25
N THR A 394 45.18 33.44 10.32
CA THR A 394 45.77 34.18 11.45
C THR A 394 47.04 34.94 11.02
N TYR A 395 47.89 34.31 10.19
CA TYR A 395 49.05 34.96 9.60
C TYR A 395 48.65 36.13 8.68
N LEU A 396 47.60 35.94 7.88
CA LEU A 396 47.05 36.99 7.02
C LEU A 396 46.61 38.20 7.84
N GLU A 397 45.84 37.98 8.91
CA GLU A 397 45.35 39.05 9.79
C GLU A 397 46.49 39.83 10.47
N GLU A 398 47.55 39.14 10.90
CA GLU A 398 48.71 39.78 11.52
C GLU A 398 49.55 40.59 10.50
N SER A 399 49.72 40.05 9.29
CA SER A 399 50.41 40.75 8.20
C SER A 399 49.67 42.02 7.75
N VAL A 400 48.34 41.97 7.64
CA VAL A 400 47.50 43.12 7.31
C VAL A 400 47.56 44.18 8.41
N ARG A 401 47.53 43.79 9.69
CA ARG A 401 47.70 44.74 10.81
C ARG A 401 49.06 45.43 10.80
N SER A 402 50.12 44.70 10.42
CA SER A 402 51.45 45.28 10.27
C SER A 402 51.49 46.32 9.14
N ILE A 403 50.90 46.02 7.98
CA ILE A 403 50.78 46.95 6.86
C ILE A 403 49.94 48.17 7.23
N ASP A 404 48.80 47.99 7.90
CA ASP A 404 47.97 49.11 8.38
C ASP A 404 48.74 50.04 9.34
N SER A 405 49.60 49.48 10.19
CA SER A 405 50.45 50.28 11.09
C SER A 405 51.53 51.07 10.34
N GLN A 406 52.05 50.54 9.22
CA GLN A 406 52.99 51.22 8.33
C GLN A 406 52.28 52.30 7.51
N LEU A 407 51.08 52.01 6.99
CA LEU A 407 50.26 52.96 6.25
C LEU A 407 49.82 54.13 7.14
N ALA A 408 49.48 53.85 8.42
CA ALA A 408 49.16 54.88 9.41
C ALA A 408 50.37 55.77 9.75
N ARG A 409 51.60 55.24 9.70
CA ARG A 409 52.84 56.03 9.81
C ARG A 409 53.09 56.88 8.56
N ALA A 410 52.90 56.30 7.37
CA ALA A 410 53.05 57.01 6.10
C ALA A 410 52.03 58.14 5.90
N ASN A 411 50.79 57.94 6.36
CA ASN A 411 49.71 58.95 6.30
C ASN A 411 49.91 60.17 7.23
N SER A 412 50.95 60.19 8.06
CA SER A 412 51.30 61.36 8.89
C SER A 412 52.17 62.39 8.18
N SER A 413 52.66 62.08 6.97
CA SER A 413 53.57 62.95 6.21
C SER A 413 53.32 62.87 4.71
N ASN A 414 52.30 63.59 4.21
CA ASN A 414 52.21 64.17 2.86
C ASN A 414 50.73 64.40 2.50
N VAL A 415 50.21 65.61 2.70
CA VAL A 415 48.81 65.91 2.32
C VAL A 415 48.67 66.75 1.05
N ASP A 416 49.72 67.44 0.57
CA ASP A 416 49.46 68.50 -0.43
C ASP A 416 49.93 68.23 -1.87
N ASN A 417 50.54 67.08 -2.21
CA ASN A 417 50.95 66.76 -3.59
C ASN A 417 50.38 65.46 -4.19
N GLU A 418 49.66 64.64 -3.42
CA GLU A 418 49.05 63.38 -3.92
C GLU A 418 47.55 63.51 -4.25
N ALA A 419 46.90 64.61 -3.86
CA ALA A 419 45.46 64.76 -4.02
C ALA A 419 45.00 64.72 -5.51
N VAL A 420 45.80 65.25 -6.44
CA VAL A 420 45.44 65.29 -7.87
C VAL A 420 45.46 63.90 -8.54
N PRO A 421 46.52 63.07 -8.42
CA PRO A 421 46.49 61.70 -8.92
C PRO A 421 45.46 60.81 -8.20
N ILE A 422 45.19 61.07 -6.91
CA ILE A 422 44.17 60.33 -6.17
C ILE A 422 42.76 60.69 -6.65
N LEU A 423 42.45 61.97 -6.86
CA LEU A 423 41.13 62.41 -7.34
C LEU A 423 40.85 62.00 -8.79
N THR A 424 41.88 62.00 -9.64
CA THR A 424 41.79 61.45 -11.00
C THR A 424 41.62 59.93 -10.98
N GLY A 425 42.34 59.20 -10.13
CA GLY A 425 42.13 57.77 -9.93
C GLY A 425 40.74 57.42 -9.38
N LEU A 426 40.19 58.26 -8.49
CA LEU A 426 38.84 58.10 -7.95
C LEU A 426 37.79 58.35 -9.04
N TRP A 427 38.00 59.35 -9.90
CA TRP A 427 37.15 59.61 -11.06
C TRP A 427 37.12 58.42 -12.02
N ASP A 428 38.27 57.85 -12.37
CA ASP A 428 38.36 56.68 -13.25
C ASP A 428 37.70 55.44 -12.60
N SER A 429 37.76 55.32 -11.27
CA SER A 429 37.07 54.27 -10.53
C SER A 429 35.55 54.45 -10.57
N ILE A 430 35.07 55.68 -10.35
CA ILE A 430 33.65 56.04 -10.44
C ILE A 430 33.12 55.77 -11.87
N GLN A 431 33.88 56.16 -12.90
CA GLN A 431 33.51 55.98 -14.31
C GLN A 431 33.44 54.49 -14.69
N ARG A 432 34.41 53.69 -14.25
CA ARG A 432 34.37 52.22 -14.41
C ARG A 432 33.19 51.60 -13.67
N GLY A 433 32.88 52.07 -12.45
CA GLY A 433 31.72 51.62 -11.68
C GLY A 433 30.39 51.89 -12.41
N PHE A 434 30.25 53.06 -13.02
CA PHE A 434 29.07 53.39 -13.84
C PHE A 434 28.98 52.55 -15.11
N ALA A 435 30.10 52.34 -15.81
CA ALA A 435 30.14 51.49 -17.00
C ALA A 435 29.75 50.04 -16.67
N GLU A 436 30.27 49.50 -15.58
CA GLU A 436 29.95 48.15 -15.10
C GLU A 436 28.49 48.04 -14.62
N ALA A 437 27.97 49.06 -13.93
CA ALA A 437 26.56 49.12 -13.52
C ALA A 437 25.61 49.14 -14.74
N LYS A 438 25.96 49.92 -15.76
CA LYS A 438 25.23 49.99 -17.04
C LYS A 438 25.27 48.64 -17.78
N GLN A 439 26.42 47.97 -17.78
CA GLN A 439 26.55 46.62 -18.36
C GLN A 439 25.67 45.60 -17.62
N ARG A 440 25.72 45.55 -16.28
CA ARG A 440 24.87 44.65 -15.48
C ARG A 440 23.38 44.90 -15.69
N LYS A 441 22.97 46.14 -15.92
CA LYS A 441 21.58 46.50 -16.22
C LYS A 441 21.18 45.99 -17.61
N ASN A 442 22.03 46.21 -18.61
CA ASN A 442 21.85 45.67 -19.96
C ASN A 442 21.79 44.13 -19.99
N ASP A 443 22.62 43.46 -19.19
CA ASP A 443 22.60 41.99 -19.08
C ASP A 443 21.32 41.49 -18.39
N ARG A 444 20.82 42.19 -17.36
CA ARG A 444 19.51 41.90 -16.74
C ARG A 444 18.35 42.06 -17.72
N ARG A 445 18.37 43.13 -18.54
CA ARG A 445 17.38 43.32 -19.61
C ARG A 445 17.47 42.22 -20.66
N ARG A 446 18.69 41.91 -21.13
CA ARG A 446 18.93 40.85 -22.11
C ARG A 446 18.47 39.48 -21.62
N THR A 447 18.71 39.15 -20.35
CA THR A 447 18.28 37.87 -19.75
C THR A 447 16.77 37.80 -19.48
N ARG A 448 16.09 38.92 -19.22
CA ARG A 448 14.61 38.97 -19.16
C ARG A 448 13.98 38.76 -20.53
N VAL A 449 14.52 39.43 -21.55
CA VAL A 449 14.09 39.30 -22.94
C VAL A 449 14.31 37.86 -23.44
N ASP A 450 15.46 37.25 -23.11
CA ASP A 450 15.75 35.83 -23.42
C ASP A 450 14.79 34.85 -22.73
N LYS A 451 14.25 35.22 -21.56
CA LYS A 451 13.23 34.45 -20.82
C LYS A 451 11.78 34.72 -21.24
N GLY A 452 11.55 35.58 -22.26
CA GLY A 452 10.22 35.87 -22.79
C GLY A 452 9.31 36.66 -21.84
N LEU A 453 9.88 37.37 -20.86
CA LEU A 453 9.14 38.26 -19.96
C LEU A 453 9.04 39.68 -20.57
N PRO A 454 7.94 40.43 -20.36
CA PRO A 454 7.80 41.81 -20.82
C PRO A 454 8.94 42.68 -20.29
N GLU A 455 9.36 43.69 -21.07
CA GLU A 455 10.29 44.71 -20.59
C GLU A 455 9.63 45.48 -19.43
N ASP A 456 10.39 45.69 -18.37
CA ASP A 456 9.93 46.34 -17.14
C ASP A 456 10.19 47.85 -17.31
N ASP A 457 9.14 48.67 -17.37
CA ASP A 457 9.24 50.11 -17.65
C ASP A 457 10.08 50.87 -16.60
N ASP A 458 10.30 50.28 -15.43
CA ASP A 458 11.14 50.82 -14.34
C ASP A 458 12.66 50.69 -14.58
N ASP A 459 13.10 49.89 -15.57
CA ASP A 459 14.51 49.83 -15.98
C ASP A 459 14.92 51.06 -16.83
N MET A 460 14.02 52.03 -17.04
CA MET A 460 14.32 53.32 -17.69
C MET A 460 14.55 54.44 -16.64
N SER A 461 15.30 54.15 -15.57
CA SER A 461 15.73 55.18 -14.62
C SER A 461 16.69 56.20 -15.24
N GLU A 462 16.63 57.46 -14.76
CA GLU A 462 17.38 58.66 -15.18
C GLU A 462 18.93 58.56 -15.23
N ASP A 463 19.50 57.38 -14.99
CA ASP A 463 20.93 57.11 -14.92
C ASP A 463 21.63 57.16 -16.30
N GLU A 464 20.88 57.30 -17.40
CA GLU A 464 21.43 57.51 -18.75
C GLU A 464 21.90 58.95 -19.01
N LYS A 465 21.76 59.88 -18.05
CA LYS A 465 22.14 61.29 -18.22
C LYS A 465 23.65 61.56 -18.21
N PHE A 466 24.47 60.61 -17.77
CA PHE A 466 25.92 60.84 -17.62
C PHE A 466 26.72 60.12 -18.70
N ASP A 467 27.60 60.87 -19.36
CA ASP A 467 28.52 60.34 -20.36
C ASP A 467 29.66 59.58 -19.67
N THR A 468 29.77 58.28 -19.95
CA THR A 468 30.80 57.39 -19.39
C THR A 468 32.19 57.62 -19.99
N ASP A 469 32.32 58.52 -20.96
CA ASP A 469 33.59 58.84 -21.63
C ASP A 469 34.08 60.28 -21.35
N GLU A 470 33.44 61.01 -20.41
CA GLU A 470 33.81 62.39 -20.06
C GLU A 470 35.21 62.48 -19.40
N PRO A 471 36.08 63.43 -19.81
CA PRO A 471 37.39 63.65 -19.19
C PRO A 471 37.28 64.30 -17.80
N TYR A 472 38.27 64.03 -16.94
CA TYR A 472 38.27 64.55 -15.55
C TYR A 472 38.20 66.08 -15.48
N SER A 473 37.18 66.57 -14.79
CA SER A 473 37.04 67.97 -14.37
C SER A 473 36.53 68.02 -12.92
N LEU A 474 37.04 68.94 -12.11
CA LEU A 474 36.66 69.06 -10.69
C LEU A 474 35.15 69.29 -10.52
N ASP A 475 34.54 70.03 -11.43
CA ASP A 475 33.10 70.35 -11.41
C ASP A 475 32.24 69.12 -11.75
N SER A 476 32.67 68.35 -12.77
CA SER A 476 32.02 67.09 -13.16
C SER A 476 32.15 66.01 -12.07
N PHE A 477 33.33 65.94 -11.43
CA PHE A 477 33.60 65.06 -10.29
C PHE A 477 32.72 65.43 -9.10
N SER A 478 32.65 66.71 -8.74
CA SER A 478 31.81 67.19 -7.63
C SER A 478 30.33 66.89 -7.86
N THR A 479 29.84 67.15 -9.08
CA THR A 479 28.44 66.90 -9.46
C THR A 479 28.10 65.40 -9.38
N ARG A 480 28.98 64.52 -9.85
CA ARG A 480 28.78 63.06 -9.75
C ARG A 480 28.81 62.57 -8.30
N VAL A 481 29.71 63.08 -7.48
CA VAL A 481 29.78 62.73 -6.06
C VAL A 481 28.53 63.20 -5.30
N GLN A 482 28.03 64.41 -5.58
CA GLN A 482 26.79 64.92 -4.98
C GLN A 482 25.56 64.10 -5.41
N TRP A 483 25.51 63.71 -6.69
CA TRP A 483 24.45 62.84 -7.21
C TRP A 483 24.50 61.45 -6.56
N MET A 484 25.68 60.82 -6.49
CA MET A 484 25.87 59.53 -5.81
C MET A 484 25.50 59.60 -4.33
N HIS A 485 25.86 60.69 -3.65
CA HIS A 485 25.50 60.89 -2.25
C HIS A 485 23.98 61.01 -2.06
N SER A 486 23.30 61.74 -2.94
CA SER A 486 21.83 61.85 -2.94
C SER A 486 21.18 60.49 -3.19
N GLN A 487 21.70 59.72 -4.15
CA GLN A 487 21.22 58.37 -4.46
C GLN A 487 21.50 57.37 -3.31
N ALA A 488 22.63 57.52 -2.62
CA ALA A 488 22.93 56.69 -1.45
C ALA A 488 21.96 56.95 -0.30
N ILE A 489 21.53 58.20 -0.10
CA ILE A 489 20.51 58.55 0.89
C ILE A 489 19.16 57.96 0.50
N THR A 490 18.71 58.13 -0.74
CA THR A 490 17.41 57.60 -1.19
C THR A 490 17.37 56.07 -1.12
N LEU A 491 18.44 55.38 -1.53
CA LEU A 491 18.55 53.92 -1.43
C LEU A 491 18.62 53.45 0.03
N ARG A 492 19.24 54.22 0.93
CA ARG A 492 19.24 53.92 2.37
C ARG A 492 17.82 54.01 2.95
N ASP A 493 17.05 55.02 2.57
CA ASP A 493 15.67 55.20 3.01
C ASP A 493 14.77 54.10 2.45
N GLN A 494 14.91 53.77 1.15
CA GLN A 494 14.22 52.65 0.52
C GLN A 494 14.56 51.32 1.19
N LYS A 495 15.84 51.07 1.52
CA LYS A 495 16.25 49.88 2.28
C LYS A 495 15.58 49.81 3.65
N TYR A 496 15.41 50.94 4.34
CA TYR A 496 14.72 50.97 5.63
C TYR A 496 13.22 50.65 5.48
N VAL A 497 12.57 51.23 4.47
CA VAL A 497 11.17 50.95 4.14
C VAL A 497 10.98 49.48 3.76
N LEU A 498 11.81 48.93 2.88
CA LEU A 498 11.78 47.52 2.48
C LEU A 498 12.03 46.60 3.67
N LYS A 499 12.99 46.93 4.55
CA LYS A 499 13.24 46.14 5.78
C LYS A 499 12.02 46.14 6.69
N ARG A 500 11.32 47.27 6.82
CA ARG A 500 10.07 47.37 7.58
C ARG A 500 8.96 46.55 6.93
N GLN A 501 8.79 46.63 5.61
CA GLN A 501 7.80 45.84 4.87
C GLN A 501 8.07 44.33 4.96
N ILE A 502 9.32 43.89 4.81
CA ILE A 502 9.70 42.48 4.98
C ILE A 502 9.42 42.02 6.41
N LYS A 503 9.71 42.86 7.42
CA LYS A 503 9.38 42.53 8.81
C LYS A 503 7.88 42.41 9.01
N GLN A 504 7.09 43.35 8.49
CA GLN A 504 5.62 43.30 8.54
C GLN A 504 5.06 42.07 7.80
N GLN A 505 5.60 41.72 6.64
CA GLN A 505 5.16 40.55 5.89
C GLN A 505 5.49 39.25 6.63
N ARG A 506 6.66 39.18 7.29
CA ARG A 506 7.01 38.04 8.15
C ARG A 506 6.12 37.95 9.38
N GLU A 507 5.79 39.08 10.01
CA GLU A 507 4.84 39.12 11.14
C GLU A 507 3.41 38.74 10.71
N LEU A 508 2.96 39.16 9.52
CA LEU A 508 1.65 38.77 8.96
C LEU A 508 1.61 37.29 8.60
N ASN A 509 2.65 36.76 7.96
CA ASN A 509 2.74 35.34 7.63
C ASN A 509 2.81 34.48 8.90
N ASN A 510 3.60 34.88 9.91
CA ASN A 510 3.67 34.15 11.18
C ASN A 510 2.34 34.19 11.96
N LYS A 511 1.57 35.29 11.88
CA LYS A 511 0.22 35.33 12.45
C LYS A 511 -0.74 34.39 11.72
N SER A 512 -0.70 34.39 10.39
CA SER A 512 -1.51 33.47 9.59
C SER A 512 -1.17 32.01 9.87
N ASP A 513 0.10 31.67 10.07
CA ASP A 513 0.50 30.30 10.39
C ASP A 513 0.12 29.92 11.83
N ALA A 514 0.24 30.83 12.79
CA ALA A 514 -0.25 30.60 14.16
C ALA A 514 -1.77 30.39 14.22
N GLU A 515 -2.56 31.13 13.42
CA GLU A 515 -4.01 30.93 13.32
C GLU A 515 -4.36 29.57 12.70
N LYS A 516 -3.62 29.11 11.67
CA LYS A 516 -3.80 27.77 11.09
C LYS A 516 -3.45 26.67 12.09
N ASP A 517 -2.40 26.86 12.87
CA ASP A 517 -2.01 25.89 13.90
C ASP A 517 -3.07 25.79 15.00
N GLU A 518 -3.69 26.92 15.39
CA GLU A 518 -4.82 26.91 16.34
C GLU A 518 -6.06 26.22 15.74
N GLU A 519 -6.36 26.43 14.47
CA GLU A 519 -7.47 25.74 13.79
C GLU A 519 -7.21 24.23 13.69
N LEU A 520 -5.97 23.81 13.38
CA LEU A 520 -5.57 22.41 13.36
C LEU A 520 -5.70 21.77 14.74
N ALA A 521 -5.29 22.48 15.80
CA ALA A 521 -5.45 22.01 17.17
C ALA A 521 -6.94 21.82 17.54
N ARG A 522 -7.81 22.77 17.18
CA ARG A 522 -9.27 22.64 17.38
C ARG A 522 -9.83 21.45 16.61
N LYS A 523 -9.42 21.24 15.36
CA LYS A 523 -9.86 20.08 14.56
C LYS A 523 -9.37 18.75 15.13
N GLN A 524 -8.16 18.72 15.69
CA GLN A 524 -7.64 17.55 16.39
C GLN A 524 -8.44 17.25 17.67
N GLU A 525 -8.82 18.28 18.43
CA GLU A 525 -9.67 18.13 19.61
C GLU A 525 -11.08 17.62 19.24
N GLU A 526 -11.70 18.18 18.19
CA GLU A 526 -13.00 17.70 17.67
C GLU A 526 -12.92 16.21 17.24
N LEU A 527 -11.83 15.81 16.59
CA LEU A 527 -11.61 14.40 16.20
C LEU A 527 -11.44 13.49 17.42
N GLU A 528 -10.74 13.94 18.46
CA GLU A 528 -10.55 13.17 19.68
C GLU A 528 -11.86 13.04 20.47
N GLN A 529 -12.64 14.12 20.57
CA GLN A 529 -13.99 14.07 21.13
C GLN A 529 -14.90 13.11 20.34
N GLY A 530 -14.81 13.14 19.00
CA GLY A 530 -15.52 12.20 18.13
C GLY A 530 -15.14 10.74 18.37
N ARG A 531 -13.84 10.45 18.52
CA ARG A 531 -13.34 9.11 18.86
C ARG A 531 -13.84 8.63 20.22
N GLN A 532 -13.87 9.51 21.22
CA GLN A 532 -14.39 9.17 22.55
C GLN A 532 -15.89 8.85 22.51
N LEU A 533 -16.69 9.63 21.75
CA LEU A 533 -18.11 9.35 21.56
C LEU A 533 -18.33 8.03 20.81
N LEU A 534 -17.53 7.74 19.80
CA LEU A 534 -17.60 6.48 19.04
C LEU A 534 -17.24 5.29 19.92
N SER A 535 -16.19 5.39 20.75
CA SER A 535 -15.82 4.35 21.71
C SER A 535 -16.93 4.08 22.75
N ARG A 536 -17.63 5.14 23.21
CA ARG A 536 -18.81 4.98 24.08
C ARG A 536 -19.96 4.29 23.36
N ALA A 537 -20.27 4.72 22.14
CA ALA A 537 -21.33 4.11 21.33
C ALA A 537 -21.04 2.63 21.00
N GLU A 538 -19.78 2.27 20.73
CA GLU A 538 -19.36 0.89 20.53
C GLU A 538 -19.55 0.05 21.79
N LYS A 539 -19.23 0.59 22.97
CA LYS A 539 -19.46 -0.07 24.25
C LYS A 539 -20.95 -0.30 24.50
N ASP A 540 -21.78 0.73 24.31
CA ASP A 540 -23.23 0.63 24.46
C ASP A 540 -23.82 -0.39 23.48
N ALA A 541 -23.31 -0.45 22.24
CA ALA A 541 -23.72 -1.44 21.25
C ALA A 541 -23.33 -2.88 21.68
N MET A 542 -22.15 -3.08 22.25
CA MET A 542 -21.75 -4.38 22.81
C MET A 542 -22.65 -4.79 23.98
N ASP A 543 -23.00 -3.87 24.88
CA ASP A 543 -23.88 -4.14 26.01
C ASP A 543 -25.30 -4.49 25.54
N VAL A 544 -25.83 -3.78 24.54
CA VAL A 544 -27.13 -4.13 23.91
C VAL A 544 -27.07 -5.48 23.21
N GLN A 545 -25.98 -5.80 22.51
CA GLN A 545 -25.81 -7.10 21.86
C GLN A 545 -25.77 -8.24 22.89
N LYS A 546 -25.14 -8.02 24.04
CA LYS A 546 -25.14 -8.97 25.16
C LYS A 546 -26.54 -9.13 25.75
N MET A 547 -27.26 -8.03 26.03
CA MET A 547 -28.64 -8.13 26.50
C MET A 547 -29.55 -8.85 25.48
N LEU A 548 -29.33 -8.65 24.19
CA LEU A 548 -30.05 -9.38 23.15
C LEU A 548 -29.72 -10.88 23.16
N SER A 549 -28.45 -11.27 23.38
CA SER A 549 -28.13 -12.69 23.51
C SER A 549 -28.78 -13.31 24.74
N ASP A 550 -28.74 -12.62 25.87
CA ASP A 550 -29.30 -13.10 27.14
C ASP A 550 -30.83 -13.22 27.05
N THR A 551 -31.50 -12.25 26.44
CA THR A 551 -32.95 -12.34 26.19
C THR A 551 -33.33 -13.43 25.19
N MET A 552 -32.49 -13.71 24.20
CA MET A 552 -32.71 -14.83 23.28
C MET A 552 -32.56 -16.18 23.98
N THR A 553 -31.59 -16.32 24.90
CA THR A 553 -31.45 -17.53 25.73
C THR A 553 -32.64 -17.69 26.66
N ASP A 554 -33.09 -16.62 27.33
CA ASP A 554 -34.26 -16.66 28.21
C ASP A 554 -35.54 -17.06 27.45
N LEU A 555 -35.72 -16.56 26.22
CA LEU A 555 -36.84 -16.94 25.36
C LEU A 555 -36.77 -18.40 24.91
N GLU A 556 -35.57 -18.91 24.63
CA GLU A 556 -35.37 -20.31 24.26
C GLU A 556 -35.66 -21.24 25.45
N GLU A 557 -35.23 -20.87 26.66
CA GLU A 557 -35.57 -21.56 27.90
C GLU A 557 -37.07 -21.53 28.19
N ALA A 558 -37.72 -20.37 28.06
CA ALA A 558 -39.15 -20.22 28.23
C ALA A 558 -39.93 -21.06 27.21
N ARG A 559 -39.45 -21.12 25.95
CA ARG A 559 -40.05 -21.97 24.90
C ARG A 559 -39.89 -23.45 25.20
N ASN A 560 -38.74 -23.88 25.70
CA ASN A 560 -38.50 -25.26 26.12
C ASN A 560 -39.39 -25.65 27.31
N ALA A 561 -39.55 -24.75 28.28
CA ALA A 561 -40.45 -24.93 29.42
C ALA A 561 -41.93 -25.01 28.97
N ALA A 562 -42.36 -24.16 28.03
CA ALA A 562 -43.70 -24.21 27.45
C ALA A 562 -43.95 -25.51 26.66
N GLY A 563 -42.93 -25.99 25.93
CA GLY A 563 -42.97 -27.30 25.25
C GLY A 563 -43.14 -28.46 26.23
N ALA A 564 -42.40 -28.45 27.35
CA ALA A 564 -42.53 -29.44 28.41
C ALA A 564 -43.92 -29.40 29.09
N ALA A 565 -44.47 -28.20 29.32
CA ALA A 565 -45.82 -28.02 29.84
C ALA A 565 -46.90 -28.54 28.86
N GLY A 566 -46.73 -28.31 27.55
CA GLY A 566 -47.60 -28.84 26.51
C GLY A 566 -47.61 -30.37 26.46
N ALA A 567 -46.44 -31.00 26.62
CA ALA A 567 -46.33 -32.46 26.72
C ALA A 567 -47.04 -33.01 27.98
N ALA A 568 -46.87 -32.36 29.13
CA ALA A 568 -47.57 -32.74 30.36
C ALA A 568 -49.10 -32.58 30.26
N GLN A 569 -49.58 -31.54 29.55
CA GLN A 569 -50.99 -31.32 29.29
C GLN A 569 -51.58 -32.42 28.39
N ALA A 570 -50.85 -32.84 27.35
CA ALA A 570 -51.26 -33.92 26.46
C ALA A 570 -51.37 -35.27 27.21
N ASP A 571 -50.38 -35.57 28.06
CA ASP A 571 -50.41 -36.75 28.94
C ASP A 571 -51.61 -36.74 29.91
N LEU A 572 -51.96 -35.57 30.47
CA LEU A 572 -53.12 -35.41 31.33
C LEU A 572 -54.44 -35.58 30.56
N GLN A 573 -54.54 -35.06 29.34
CA GLN A 573 -55.72 -35.28 28.49
C GLN A 573 -55.88 -36.75 28.11
N GLN A 574 -54.79 -37.44 27.80
CA GLN A 574 -54.82 -38.87 27.49
C GLN A 574 -55.24 -39.70 28.72
N ARG A 575 -54.73 -39.34 29.91
CA ARG A 575 -55.18 -39.95 31.19
C ARG A 575 -56.66 -39.69 31.46
N ASN A 576 -57.15 -38.47 31.26
CA ASN A 576 -58.55 -38.12 31.47
C ASN A 576 -59.49 -38.82 30.48
N ALA A 577 -59.08 -38.96 29.20
CA ALA A 577 -59.83 -39.73 28.21
C ALA A 577 -59.93 -41.21 28.61
N LYS A 578 -58.82 -41.78 29.12
CA LYS A 578 -58.80 -43.16 29.62
C LYS A 578 -59.65 -43.34 30.88
N ILE A 579 -59.67 -42.36 31.79
CA ILE A 579 -60.54 -42.35 32.96
C ILE A 579 -62.01 -42.32 32.53
N ALA A 580 -62.39 -41.44 31.59
CA ALA A 580 -63.75 -41.37 31.09
C ALA A 580 -64.21 -42.67 30.39
N GLU A 581 -63.30 -43.33 29.67
CA GLU A 581 -63.57 -44.65 29.08
C GLU A 581 -63.76 -45.72 30.15
N LEU A 582 -62.90 -45.75 31.18
CA LEU A 582 -63.03 -46.65 32.32
C LEU A 582 -64.33 -46.40 33.10
N GLU A 583 -64.72 -45.14 33.32
CA GLU A 583 -65.98 -44.77 33.96
C GLU A 583 -67.19 -45.21 33.14
N LYS A 584 -67.14 -45.06 31.81
CA LYS A 584 -68.19 -45.56 30.90
C LYS A 584 -68.31 -47.08 31.00
N ASN A 585 -67.18 -47.78 31.01
CA ASN A 585 -67.15 -49.24 31.15
C ASN A 585 -67.64 -49.69 32.52
N LEU A 586 -67.29 -48.96 33.59
CA LEU A 586 -67.75 -49.23 34.96
C LEU A 586 -69.27 -49.01 35.06
N LYS A 587 -69.80 -47.95 34.46
CA LYS A 587 -71.25 -47.67 34.43
C LYS A 587 -72.02 -48.71 33.61
N ALA A 588 -71.44 -49.17 32.49
CA ALA A 588 -71.99 -50.28 31.71
C ALA A 588 -72.00 -51.58 32.52
N ALA A 589 -70.89 -51.90 33.20
CA ALA A 589 -70.79 -53.05 34.09
C ALA A 589 -71.77 -52.97 35.27
N GLN A 590 -71.94 -51.79 35.88
CA GLN A 590 -72.94 -51.55 36.93
C GLN A 590 -74.37 -51.71 36.42
N SER A 591 -74.69 -51.25 35.21
CA SER A 591 -76.02 -51.48 34.61
C SER A 591 -76.27 -52.96 34.30
N SER A 592 -75.23 -53.69 33.90
CA SER A 592 -75.26 -55.14 33.71
C SER A 592 -75.39 -55.89 35.04
N LEU A 593 -74.74 -55.38 36.10
CA LEU A 593 -74.87 -55.90 37.47
C LEU A 593 -76.27 -55.67 38.01
N ALA A 594 -76.85 -54.48 37.86
CA ALA A 594 -78.24 -54.20 38.25
C ALA A 594 -79.25 -55.03 37.44
N ALA A 595 -78.98 -55.31 36.17
CA ALA A 595 -79.78 -56.22 35.34
C ALA A 595 -79.62 -57.69 35.75
N ALA A 596 -78.43 -58.09 36.22
CA ALA A 596 -78.16 -59.41 36.77
C ALA A 596 -78.76 -59.58 38.18
N GLU A 597 -78.71 -58.55 39.02
CA GLU A 597 -79.31 -58.50 40.37
C GLU A 597 -80.84 -58.55 40.30
N ASN A 598 -81.48 -57.88 39.33
CA ASN A 598 -82.92 -58.02 39.08
C ASN A 598 -83.30 -59.41 38.55
N LYS A 599 -82.39 -60.10 37.85
CA LYS A 599 -82.53 -61.51 37.46
C LYS A 599 -82.25 -62.47 38.63
N LEU A 600 -81.43 -62.07 39.60
CA LEU A 600 -81.14 -62.79 40.84
C LEU A 600 -82.26 -62.62 41.89
N ALA A 601 -82.96 -61.48 41.91
CA ALA A 601 -84.15 -61.27 42.73
C ALA A 601 -85.35 -62.15 42.31
N SER A 602 -85.31 -62.71 41.08
CA SER A 602 -86.31 -63.63 40.54
C SER A 602 -85.85 -65.09 40.52
N SER A 603 -84.66 -65.40 41.01
CA SER A 603 -84.18 -66.77 41.20
C SER A 603 -83.19 -66.83 42.35
N GLU A 604 -83.62 -67.49 43.44
CA GLU A 604 -82.87 -68.23 44.47
C GLU A 604 -83.37 -67.83 45.87
N SER A 605 -84.19 -68.60 46.62
CA SER A 605 -84.07 -70.01 47.02
C SER A 605 -82.81 -70.74 46.57
N GLY A 606 -81.80 -70.80 47.44
CA GLY A 606 -80.78 -71.85 47.38
C GLY A 606 -79.34 -71.35 47.39
N ASN A 607 -78.92 -70.87 48.56
CA ASN A 607 -77.53 -70.60 48.93
C ASN A 607 -76.55 -71.71 48.52
N LYS A 608 -75.51 -71.38 47.71
CA LYS A 608 -74.12 -71.95 47.76
C LYS A 608 -73.09 -71.42 46.73
N GLY A 609 -73.35 -70.34 45.98
CA GLY A 609 -72.43 -69.85 44.92
C GLY A 609 -71.67 -68.53 45.19
N THR A 610 -72.05 -67.75 46.19
CA THR A 610 -71.58 -66.36 46.39
C THR A 610 -70.21 -66.25 47.06
N GLU A 611 -69.67 -67.33 47.61
CA GLU A 611 -68.40 -67.34 48.34
C GLU A 611 -67.19 -67.39 47.38
N GLY A 612 -67.33 -67.99 46.20
CA GLY A 612 -66.26 -68.08 45.19
C GLY A 612 -65.98 -66.77 44.44
N GLN A 613 -67.02 -66.01 44.11
CA GLN A 613 -66.89 -64.71 43.43
C GLN A 613 -66.33 -63.63 44.36
N LEU A 614 -66.68 -63.69 45.66
CA LEU A 614 -66.07 -62.86 46.69
C LEU A 614 -64.56 -63.15 46.82
N ALA A 615 -64.17 -64.42 46.81
CA ALA A 615 -62.75 -64.81 46.86
C ALA A 615 -61.95 -64.31 45.64
N GLU A 616 -62.53 -64.33 44.44
CA GLU A 616 -61.87 -63.87 43.21
C GLU A 616 -61.70 -62.34 43.17
N VAL A 617 -62.72 -61.58 43.59
CA VAL A 617 -62.61 -60.12 43.73
C VAL A 617 -61.61 -59.75 44.82
N HIS A 618 -61.56 -60.49 45.93
CA HIS A 618 -60.53 -60.29 46.96
C HIS A 618 -59.12 -60.57 46.44
N ALA A 619 -58.93 -61.56 45.56
CA ALA A 619 -57.64 -61.85 44.93
C ALA A 619 -57.20 -60.74 43.96
N GLN A 620 -58.12 -60.17 43.17
CA GLN A 620 -57.81 -59.05 42.28
C GLN A 620 -57.49 -57.76 43.05
N ILE A 621 -58.21 -57.48 44.15
CA ILE A 621 -57.90 -56.36 45.04
C ILE A 621 -56.53 -56.55 45.69
N ALA A 622 -56.18 -57.77 46.10
CA ALA A 622 -54.86 -58.09 46.64
C ALA A 622 -53.74 -57.89 45.59
N SER A 623 -53.98 -58.26 44.33
CA SER A 623 -53.04 -58.04 43.22
C SER A 623 -52.82 -56.55 42.94
N LEU A 624 -53.89 -55.77 42.80
CA LEU A 624 -53.81 -54.34 42.51
C LEU A 624 -53.19 -53.54 43.67
N THR A 625 -53.42 -53.97 44.92
CA THR A 625 -52.77 -53.36 46.08
C THR A 625 -51.28 -53.70 46.16
N LEU A 626 -50.86 -54.88 45.71
CA LEU A 626 -49.45 -55.24 45.58
C LEU A 626 -48.74 -54.41 44.50
N GLU A 627 -49.36 -54.27 43.32
CA GLU A 627 -48.81 -53.49 42.20
C GLU A 627 -48.72 -52.00 42.53
N LYS A 628 -49.73 -51.44 43.21
CA LYS A 628 -49.69 -50.07 43.71
C LYS A 628 -48.55 -49.85 44.72
N ARG A 629 -48.35 -50.80 45.65
CA ARG A 629 -47.21 -50.75 46.59
C ARG A 629 -45.87 -50.77 45.86
N ALA A 630 -45.71 -51.64 44.86
CA ALA A 630 -44.48 -51.71 44.07
C ALA A 630 -44.21 -50.40 43.30
N ALA A 631 -45.26 -49.77 42.75
CA ALA A 631 -45.14 -48.47 42.08
C ALA A 631 -44.80 -47.34 43.07
N ASP A 632 -45.40 -47.33 44.26
CA ASP A 632 -45.11 -46.35 45.31
C ASP A 632 -43.66 -46.48 45.82
N ASP A 633 -43.14 -47.71 45.93
CA ASP A 633 -41.76 -47.94 46.35
C ASP A 633 -40.75 -47.59 45.24
N ALA A 634 -41.06 -47.85 43.97
CA ALA A 634 -40.26 -47.39 42.83
C ALA A 634 -40.23 -45.86 42.73
N ALA A 635 -41.35 -45.18 42.97
CA ALA A 635 -41.43 -43.72 42.98
C ALA A 635 -40.62 -43.10 44.13
N LYS A 636 -40.55 -43.76 45.30
CA LYS A 636 -39.68 -43.34 46.41
C LYS A 636 -38.20 -43.48 46.05
N GLU A 637 -37.81 -44.56 45.38
CA GLU A 637 -36.41 -44.78 45.04
C GLU A 637 -35.93 -43.81 43.96
N LEU A 638 -36.75 -43.53 42.94
CA LEU A 638 -36.45 -42.47 41.95
C LEU A 638 -36.34 -41.08 42.60
N LYS A 639 -37.20 -40.74 43.56
CA LYS A 639 -37.09 -39.47 44.29
C LYS A 639 -35.79 -39.38 45.09
N LYS A 640 -35.35 -40.49 45.68
CA LYS A 640 -34.10 -40.57 46.43
C LYS A 640 -32.88 -40.45 45.52
N GLU A 641 -32.91 -41.08 44.35
CA GLU A 641 -31.86 -40.95 43.33
C GLU A 641 -31.78 -39.52 42.77
N LEU A 642 -32.92 -38.88 42.51
CA LEU A 642 -32.99 -37.49 42.05
C LEU A 642 -32.42 -36.54 43.11
N ALA A 643 -32.78 -36.72 44.39
CA ALA A 643 -32.20 -35.97 45.50
C ALA A 643 -30.68 -36.18 45.65
N ALA A 644 -30.18 -37.40 45.40
CA ALA A 644 -28.74 -37.69 45.40
C ALA A 644 -28.02 -37.00 44.24
N LYS A 645 -28.62 -36.99 43.04
CA LYS A 645 -28.08 -36.29 41.86
C LYS A 645 -28.08 -34.77 42.04
N THR A 646 -29.14 -34.19 42.62
CA THR A 646 -29.17 -32.75 42.95
C THR A 646 -28.07 -32.39 43.94
N LYS A 647 -27.77 -33.25 44.93
CA LYS A 647 -26.63 -33.05 45.84
C LYS A 647 -25.28 -33.11 45.13
N GLN A 648 -25.08 -34.08 44.21
CA GLN A 648 -23.87 -34.12 43.40
C GLN A 648 -23.71 -32.89 42.51
N PHE A 649 -24.81 -32.38 41.95
CA PHE A 649 -24.78 -31.17 41.12
C PHE A 649 -24.33 -29.95 41.93
N LYS A 650 -24.87 -29.78 43.15
CA LYS A 650 -24.45 -28.70 44.06
C LYS A 650 -22.97 -28.78 44.43
N ILE A 651 -22.46 -29.98 44.75
CA ILE A 651 -21.04 -30.16 45.06
C ILE A 651 -20.16 -29.76 43.88
N LYS A 652 -20.57 -30.12 42.65
CA LYS A 652 -19.83 -29.73 41.44
C LYS A 652 -19.93 -28.25 41.12
N ASP A 653 -21.08 -27.62 41.38
CA ASP A 653 -21.23 -26.16 41.29
C ASP A 653 -20.27 -25.47 42.27
N ASP A 654 -20.23 -25.92 43.52
CA ASP A 654 -19.33 -25.38 44.55
C ASP A 654 -17.84 -25.58 44.16
N GLU A 655 -17.49 -26.72 43.55
CA GLU A 655 -16.13 -26.97 43.02
C GLU A 655 -15.80 -26.05 41.84
N VAL A 656 -16.75 -25.78 40.94
CA VAL A 656 -16.57 -24.86 39.81
C VAL A 656 -16.39 -23.43 40.32
N ASP A 657 -17.14 -23.00 41.32
CA ASP A 657 -16.99 -21.68 41.94
C ASP A 657 -15.64 -21.53 42.65
N GLN A 658 -15.17 -22.57 43.34
CA GLN A 658 -13.82 -22.59 43.93
C GLN A 658 -12.75 -22.50 42.85
N LEU A 659 -12.86 -23.26 41.76
CA LEU A 659 -11.93 -23.19 40.63
C LEU A 659 -11.92 -21.80 40.00
N ASN A 660 -13.09 -21.19 39.80
CA ASN A 660 -13.20 -19.82 39.30
C ASN A 660 -12.50 -18.81 40.21
N MET A 661 -12.62 -18.97 41.53
CA MET A 661 -11.93 -18.12 42.50
C MET A 661 -10.41 -18.29 42.43
N THR A 662 -9.91 -19.53 42.35
CA THR A 662 -8.46 -19.78 42.17
C THR A 662 -7.93 -19.26 40.83
N ILE A 663 -8.72 -19.31 39.76
CA ILE A 663 -8.35 -18.71 38.46
C ILE A 663 -8.22 -17.19 38.59
N ALA A 664 -9.12 -16.55 39.34
CA ALA A 664 -9.03 -15.12 39.60
C ALA A 664 -7.76 -14.77 40.39
N GLU A 665 -7.46 -15.53 41.46
CA GLU A 665 -6.25 -15.38 42.26
C GLU A 665 -4.99 -15.55 41.41
N LEU A 666 -4.87 -16.66 40.67
CA LEU A 666 -3.73 -16.92 39.79
C LEU A 666 -3.58 -15.84 38.72
N LYS A 667 -4.68 -15.31 38.18
CA LYS A 667 -4.62 -14.21 37.20
C LYS A 667 -4.11 -12.92 37.84
N THR A 668 -4.47 -12.64 39.09
CA THR A 668 -3.93 -11.51 39.84
C THR A 668 -2.45 -11.70 40.17
N GLU A 669 -2.04 -12.90 40.60
CA GLU A 669 -0.63 -13.23 40.85
C GLU A 669 0.21 -13.12 39.59
N VAL A 670 -0.27 -13.60 38.43
CA VAL A 670 0.41 -13.43 37.14
C VAL A 670 0.55 -11.95 36.78
N THR A 671 -0.47 -11.14 37.08
CA THR A 671 -0.43 -9.70 36.80
C THR A 671 0.57 -8.99 37.70
N ILE A 672 0.59 -9.34 38.99
CA ILE A 672 1.54 -8.81 39.97
C ILE A 672 2.97 -9.25 39.60
N ALA A 673 3.20 -10.54 39.35
CA ALA A 673 4.49 -11.06 38.94
C ALA A 673 4.96 -10.40 37.63
N ARG A 674 4.06 -10.11 36.69
CA ARG A 674 4.39 -9.36 35.47
C ARG A 674 4.79 -7.92 35.77
N ALA A 675 4.08 -7.24 36.66
CA ALA A 675 4.42 -5.88 37.09
C ALA A 675 5.73 -5.83 37.88
N GLU A 676 5.98 -6.81 38.75
CA GLU A 676 7.25 -6.96 39.47
C GLU A 676 8.41 -7.26 38.52
N LEU A 677 8.19 -8.06 37.48
CA LEU A 677 9.20 -8.37 36.47
C LEU A 677 9.49 -7.16 35.57
N ASP A 678 8.46 -6.40 35.19
CA ASP A 678 8.61 -5.13 34.49
C ASP A 678 9.27 -4.06 35.39
N GLY A 679 9.07 -4.10 36.70
CA GLY A 679 9.73 -3.21 37.67
C GLY A 679 11.18 -3.60 37.98
N ALA A 680 11.50 -4.89 38.08
CA ALA A 680 12.84 -5.40 38.42
C ALA A 680 13.80 -5.39 37.23
N TYR A 681 13.29 -5.60 36.01
CA TYR A 681 14.11 -5.68 34.79
C TYR A 681 13.92 -4.50 33.84
N GLY A 682 13.16 -3.48 34.26
CA GLY A 682 12.70 -2.42 33.37
C GLY A 682 11.72 -2.94 32.32
N SER A 683 10.86 -2.05 31.82
CA SER A 683 9.92 -2.44 30.76
C SER A 683 10.70 -2.96 29.55
N ARG A 684 10.08 -3.82 28.73
CA ARG A 684 10.69 -4.28 27.46
C ARG A 684 11.13 -3.09 26.59
N ALA A 685 10.45 -1.95 26.69
CA ALA A 685 10.82 -0.71 26.01
C ALA A 685 12.08 -0.05 26.62
N GLU A 686 12.23 -0.05 27.94
CA GLU A 686 13.43 0.48 28.62
C GLU A 686 14.65 -0.38 28.34
N ARG A 687 14.53 -1.71 28.36
CA ARG A 687 15.64 -2.59 27.94
C ARG A 687 16.02 -2.42 26.48
N ALA A 688 15.03 -2.22 25.60
CA ALA A 688 15.30 -1.93 24.20
C ALA A 688 16.03 -0.58 24.05
N ALA A 689 15.66 0.43 24.84
CA ALA A 689 16.31 1.72 24.85
C ALA A 689 17.75 1.65 25.43
N GLU A 690 17.97 0.88 26.48
CA GLU A 690 19.30 0.69 27.09
C GLU A 690 20.23 -0.10 26.17
N VAL A 691 19.73 -1.15 25.50
CA VAL A 691 20.50 -1.87 24.46
C VAL A 691 20.77 -0.98 23.25
N ALA A 692 19.82 -0.12 22.86
CA ALA A 692 20.04 0.86 21.80
C ALA A 692 21.11 1.89 22.21
N ALA A 693 21.08 2.37 23.45
CA ALA A 693 22.07 3.29 23.99
C ALA A 693 23.47 2.67 24.10
N ILE A 694 23.58 1.39 24.50
CA ILE A 694 24.86 0.67 24.51
C ILE A 694 25.39 0.51 23.07
N LYS A 695 24.53 0.20 22.10
CA LYS A 695 24.92 0.12 20.68
C LYS A 695 25.31 1.48 20.10
N GLN A 696 24.65 2.56 20.53
CA GLN A 696 24.97 3.95 20.16
C GLN A 696 26.13 4.54 20.97
N ASN A 697 26.63 3.84 21.99
CA ASN A 697 27.74 4.32 22.78
C ASN A 697 28.95 4.53 21.86
N ALA A 698 29.55 5.71 21.96
CA ALA A 698 30.64 6.15 21.10
C ALA A 698 31.83 5.16 21.10
N GLU A 699 32.03 4.44 22.21
CA GLU A 699 33.06 3.40 22.30
C GLU A 699 32.72 2.14 21.48
N CYS A 700 31.46 1.67 21.49
CA CYS A 700 31.02 0.56 20.65
C CYS A 700 31.09 0.91 19.16
N LEU A 701 30.72 2.14 18.79
CA LEU A 701 30.87 2.63 17.42
C LEU A 701 32.34 2.74 17.01
N LYS A 702 33.22 3.20 17.91
CA LYS A 702 34.68 3.23 17.66
C LYS A 702 35.24 1.83 17.44
N LEU A 703 34.88 0.86 18.28
CA LEU A 703 35.31 -0.53 18.15
C LEU A 703 34.77 -1.15 16.86
N GLN A 704 33.50 -0.92 16.53
CA GLN A 704 32.90 -1.38 15.28
C GLN A 704 33.64 -0.80 14.06
N ASN A 705 33.91 0.50 14.06
CA ASN A 705 34.66 1.16 12.99
C ASN A 705 36.12 0.69 12.89
N GLN A 706 36.74 0.26 14.00
CA GLN A 706 38.06 -0.36 13.97
C GLN A 706 38.00 -1.77 13.39
N VAL A 707 37.00 -2.57 13.79
CA VAL A 707 36.77 -3.91 13.24
C VAL A 707 36.52 -3.85 11.73
N ASP A 708 35.71 -2.91 11.27
CA ASP A 708 35.40 -2.78 9.84
C ASP A 708 36.59 -2.27 9.03
N ARG A 709 37.42 -1.39 9.61
CA ARG A 709 38.72 -1.01 9.02
C ARG A 709 39.65 -2.20 8.91
N LEU A 710 39.85 -2.95 9.99
CA LEU A 710 40.72 -4.13 10.00
C LEU A 710 40.23 -5.22 9.04
N LYS A 711 38.90 -5.41 8.90
CA LYS A 711 38.33 -6.32 7.90
C LYS A 711 38.62 -5.86 6.48
N LYS A 712 38.51 -4.57 6.19
CA LYS A 712 38.80 -4.01 4.87
C LYS A 712 40.28 -4.11 4.54
N GLU A 713 41.16 -3.81 5.49
CA GLU A 713 42.61 -3.99 5.37
C GLU A 713 42.95 -5.46 5.14
N LEU A 714 42.38 -6.38 5.93
CA LEU A 714 42.59 -7.81 5.75
C LEU A 714 42.09 -8.28 4.37
N GLY A 715 40.92 -7.82 3.93
CA GLY A 715 40.40 -8.10 2.59
C GLY A 715 41.32 -7.61 1.48
N ALA A 716 41.82 -6.38 1.59
CA ALA A 716 42.78 -5.82 0.63
C ALA A 716 44.09 -6.63 0.61
N THR A 717 44.62 -7.04 1.78
CA THR A 717 45.82 -7.89 1.82
C THR A 717 45.58 -9.26 1.20
N VAL A 718 44.38 -9.83 1.32
CA VAL A 718 44.03 -11.09 0.67
C VAL A 718 43.97 -10.89 -0.85
N GLU A 719 43.34 -9.83 -1.34
CA GLU A 719 43.30 -9.50 -2.77
C GLU A 719 44.71 -9.25 -3.34
N GLU A 720 45.58 -8.57 -2.60
CA GLU A 720 46.98 -8.37 -2.98
C GLU A 720 47.73 -9.71 -3.06
N LEU A 721 47.56 -10.59 -2.05
CA LEU A 721 48.16 -11.93 -2.06
C LEU A 721 47.63 -12.80 -3.20
N GLU A 722 46.34 -12.73 -3.51
CA GLU A 722 45.74 -13.41 -4.66
C GLU A 722 46.30 -12.86 -5.99
N GLY A 723 46.44 -11.54 -6.09
CA GLY A 723 47.06 -10.87 -7.23
C GLY A 723 48.50 -11.33 -7.47
N VAL A 724 49.34 -11.30 -6.43
CA VAL A 724 50.73 -11.77 -6.47
C VAL A 724 50.80 -13.26 -6.83
N THR A 725 49.90 -14.08 -6.28
CA THR A 725 49.85 -15.51 -6.60
C THR A 725 49.49 -15.73 -8.07
N LYS A 726 48.52 -14.97 -8.60
CA LYS A 726 48.12 -15.05 -10.01
C LYS A 726 49.24 -14.60 -10.94
N GLU A 727 49.95 -13.53 -10.59
CA GLU A 727 51.11 -13.04 -11.34
C GLU A 727 52.28 -14.04 -11.30
N THR A 728 52.51 -14.68 -10.15
CA THR A 728 53.52 -15.74 -9.99
C THR A 728 53.19 -16.94 -10.87
N ILE A 729 51.93 -17.40 -10.87
CA ILE A 729 51.47 -18.48 -11.76
C ILE A 729 51.59 -18.07 -13.23
N GLY A 730 51.28 -16.82 -13.58
CA GLY A 730 51.46 -16.28 -14.93
C GLY A 730 52.93 -16.33 -15.38
N SER A 731 53.83 -15.86 -14.52
CA SER A 731 55.27 -15.87 -14.76
C SER A 731 55.83 -17.29 -14.90
N GLU A 732 55.35 -18.26 -14.11
CA GLU A 732 55.73 -19.67 -14.26
C GLU A 732 55.26 -20.28 -15.58
N LYS A 733 54.05 -19.92 -16.05
CA LYS A 733 53.57 -20.36 -17.37
C LYS A 733 54.39 -19.78 -18.51
N GLU A 734 54.68 -18.49 -18.46
CA GLU A 734 55.54 -17.85 -19.47
C GLU A 734 56.94 -18.47 -19.48
N LYS A 735 57.50 -18.76 -18.30
CA LYS A 735 58.76 -19.49 -18.18
C LYS A 735 58.68 -20.87 -18.82
N ALA A 736 57.62 -21.65 -18.57
CA ALA A 736 57.41 -22.96 -19.18
C ALA A 736 57.29 -22.88 -20.71
N ASP A 737 56.61 -21.86 -21.24
CA ASP A 737 56.51 -21.62 -22.69
C ASP A 737 57.88 -21.28 -23.31
N VAL A 738 58.70 -20.51 -22.61
CA VAL A 738 60.08 -20.19 -23.04
C VAL A 738 60.96 -21.43 -22.98
N GLU A 739 60.86 -22.25 -21.93
CA GLU A 739 61.57 -23.53 -21.81
C GLU A 739 61.17 -24.49 -22.95
N ALA A 740 59.88 -24.60 -23.27
CA ALA A 740 59.41 -25.42 -24.40
C ALA A 740 59.97 -24.94 -25.75
N LYS A 741 60.02 -23.62 -25.99
CA LYS A 741 60.65 -23.03 -27.19
C LYS A 741 62.15 -23.30 -27.24
N LEU A 742 62.82 -23.27 -26.09
CA LEU A 742 64.24 -23.60 -26.00
C LEU A 742 64.48 -25.07 -26.36
N ASP A 743 63.68 -25.99 -25.83
CA ASP A 743 63.78 -27.42 -26.16
C ASP A 743 63.52 -27.69 -27.64
N GLU A 744 62.54 -27.03 -28.25
CA GLU A 744 62.28 -27.12 -29.69
C GLU A 744 63.48 -26.61 -30.51
N ALA A 745 64.06 -25.47 -30.11
CA ALA A 745 65.25 -24.91 -30.77
C ALA A 745 66.48 -25.82 -30.62
N LEU A 746 66.66 -26.45 -29.45
CA LEU A 746 67.72 -27.42 -29.20
C LEU A 746 67.53 -28.69 -30.05
N ALA A 747 66.30 -29.20 -30.16
CA ALA A 747 65.97 -30.34 -31.03
C ALA A 747 66.21 -30.01 -32.51
N ALA A 748 65.80 -28.83 -32.96
CA ALA A 748 66.06 -28.35 -34.32
C ALA A 748 67.57 -28.22 -34.60
N ARG A 749 68.33 -27.68 -33.65
CA ARG A 749 69.80 -27.60 -33.75
C ARG A 749 70.43 -28.99 -33.85
N ALA A 750 70.04 -29.94 -33.00
CA ALA A 750 70.55 -31.31 -33.04
C ALA A 750 70.26 -31.99 -34.39
N SER A 751 69.06 -31.77 -34.96
CA SER A 751 68.70 -32.25 -36.30
C SER A 751 69.59 -31.65 -37.39
N LEU A 752 69.85 -30.33 -37.34
CA LEU A 752 70.75 -29.66 -38.28
C LEU A 752 72.20 -30.13 -38.15
N GLU A 753 72.70 -30.33 -36.93
CA GLU A 753 74.03 -30.89 -36.67
C GLU A 753 74.14 -32.32 -37.24
N ALA A 754 73.12 -33.16 -37.08
CA ALA A 754 73.08 -34.50 -37.67
C ALA A 754 73.06 -34.45 -39.21
N GLN A 755 72.34 -33.50 -39.82
CA GLN A 755 72.34 -33.29 -41.26
C GLN A 755 73.72 -32.81 -41.77
N LEU A 756 74.37 -31.89 -41.05
CA LEU A 756 75.73 -31.43 -41.35
C LEU A 756 76.75 -32.57 -41.25
N GLN A 757 76.63 -33.43 -40.24
CA GLN A 757 77.48 -34.60 -40.10
C GLN A 757 77.31 -35.57 -41.27
N LYS A 758 76.06 -35.89 -41.65
CA LYS A 758 75.78 -36.69 -42.85
C LYS A 758 76.34 -36.06 -44.13
N ALA A 759 76.29 -34.73 -44.26
CA ALA A 759 76.86 -34.01 -45.40
C ALA A 759 78.40 -34.11 -45.40
N ARG A 760 79.05 -33.98 -44.24
CA ARG A 760 80.50 -34.17 -44.09
C ARG A 760 80.93 -35.60 -44.43
N GLU A 761 80.21 -36.61 -43.97
CA GLU A 761 80.47 -38.01 -44.31
C GLU A 761 80.32 -38.27 -45.82
N LYS A 762 79.30 -37.69 -46.47
CA LYS A 762 79.16 -37.76 -47.92
C LYS A 762 80.31 -37.08 -48.65
N MET A 763 80.74 -35.90 -48.20
CA MET A 763 81.90 -35.21 -48.77
C MET A 763 83.18 -36.02 -48.59
N ALA A 764 83.40 -36.64 -47.43
CA ALA A 764 84.54 -37.52 -47.18
C ALA A 764 84.53 -38.75 -48.11
N LYS A 765 83.37 -39.39 -48.30
CA LYS A 765 83.21 -40.49 -49.26
C LYS A 765 83.53 -40.07 -50.70
N LEU A 766 82.99 -38.93 -51.15
CA LEU A 766 83.30 -38.40 -52.48
C LEU A 766 84.78 -38.08 -52.63
N GLN A 767 85.45 -37.64 -51.56
CA GLN A 767 86.88 -37.39 -51.57
C GLN A 767 87.70 -38.67 -51.60
N GLU A 768 87.29 -39.71 -50.87
CA GLU A 768 87.88 -41.06 -50.95
C GLU A 768 87.72 -41.67 -52.35
N GLU A 769 86.55 -41.52 -52.98
CA GLU A 769 86.31 -41.91 -54.36
C GLU A 769 87.24 -41.16 -55.33
N LEU A 770 87.39 -39.84 -55.16
CA LEU A 770 88.30 -39.01 -55.97
C LEU A 770 89.76 -39.44 -55.79
N ASP A 771 90.19 -39.72 -54.57
CA ASP A 771 91.55 -40.17 -54.28
C ASP A 771 91.80 -41.60 -54.78
N GLY A 772 90.79 -42.47 -54.74
CA GLY A 772 90.82 -43.80 -55.37
C GLY A 772 90.97 -43.72 -56.90
N GLU A 773 90.32 -42.75 -57.55
CA GLU A 773 90.55 -42.47 -58.97
C GLU A 773 91.96 -41.90 -59.22
N ARG A 774 92.51 -41.11 -58.30
CA ARG A 774 93.90 -40.56 -58.40
C ARG A 774 94.98 -41.60 -58.15
N LEU A 775 94.76 -42.57 -57.25
CA LEU A 775 95.68 -43.68 -56.94
C LEU A 775 95.62 -44.82 -57.95
N LYS A 776 94.71 -44.76 -58.93
CA LYS A 776 94.72 -45.63 -60.10
C LYS A 776 95.84 -45.20 -61.04
N ILE A 777 97.08 -45.60 -60.73
CA ILE A 777 98.27 -45.36 -61.56
C ILE A 777 98.04 -46.02 -62.94
N PRO A 778 98.21 -45.30 -64.06
CA PRO A 778 98.14 -45.90 -65.37
C PRO A 778 99.49 -46.58 -65.66
N SER A 779 99.52 -47.91 -65.59
CA SER A 779 100.52 -48.70 -66.30
C SER A 779 100.11 -48.76 -67.76
N ASP A 780 100.77 -47.93 -68.55
CA ASP A 780 101.45 -48.28 -69.80
C ASP A 780 101.20 -47.26 -70.92
N GLY A 781 102.30 -46.82 -71.51
CA GLY A 781 102.39 -45.63 -72.33
C GLY A 781 101.89 -45.87 -73.74
N SER A 782 101.02 -44.96 -74.23
CA SER A 782 101.02 -44.55 -75.63
C SER A 782 100.22 -43.26 -75.84
N LYS A 783 100.94 -42.19 -76.19
CA LYS A 783 100.54 -41.05 -77.05
C LYS A 783 99.36 -40.18 -76.57
N PRO A 784 99.62 -38.98 -76.02
CA PRO A 784 98.57 -38.01 -75.73
C PRO A 784 98.28 -37.15 -76.97
N GLY A 785 97.05 -37.26 -77.48
CA GLY A 785 96.59 -36.39 -78.58
C GLY A 785 95.13 -36.62 -78.99
N ALA A 786 94.21 -36.86 -78.04
CA ALA A 786 92.77 -36.97 -78.36
C ALA A 786 91.80 -36.65 -77.20
N GLY A 787 92.24 -36.68 -75.92
CA GLY A 787 91.35 -36.51 -74.76
C GLY A 787 90.88 -35.09 -74.45
N ALA A 788 91.60 -34.06 -74.91
CA ALA A 788 91.25 -32.66 -74.62
C ALA A 788 89.95 -32.21 -75.32
N SER A 789 89.63 -32.78 -76.49
CA SER A 789 88.44 -32.37 -77.26
C SER A 789 87.13 -32.90 -76.65
N MET A 790 87.09 -34.15 -76.16
CA MET A 790 85.89 -34.69 -75.50
C MET A 790 85.62 -34.05 -74.14
N LEU A 791 86.66 -33.70 -73.38
CA LEU A 791 86.51 -32.92 -72.14
C LEU A 791 86.02 -31.50 -72.42
N SER A 792 86.51 -30.86 -73.49
CA SER A 792 86.02 -29.55 -73.91
C SER A 792 84.57 -29.59 -74.36
N GLU A 793 84.15 -30.67 -75.03
CA GLU A 793 82.76 -30.85 -75.47
C GLU A 793 81.82 -31.15 -74.31
N ARG A 794 82.22 -32.01 -73.36
CA ARG A 794 81.46 -32.23 -72.13
C ARG A 794 81.41 -31.00 -71.23
N PHE A 795 82.49 -30.24 -71.13
CA PHE A 795 82.51 -28.97 -70.39
C PHE A 795 81.62 -27.91 -71.04
N ARG A 796 81.58 -27.85 -72.38
CA ARG A 796 80.63 -26.99 -73.08
C ARG A 796 79.19 -27.47 -72.93
N ALA A 797 78.93 -28.78 -72.87
CA ALA A 797 77.60 -29.32 -72.62
C ALA A 797 77.13 -28.99 -71.20
N THR A 798 77.95 -29.23 -70.18
CA THR A 798 77.63 -28.87 -68.78
C THR A 798 77.48 -27.36 -68.61
N MET A 799 78.32 -26.53 -69.25
CA MET A 799 78.14 -25.08 -69.21
C MET A 799 76.86 -24.60 -69.90
N ARG A 800 76.38 -25.30 -70.93
CA ARG A 800 75.06 -25.01 -71.53
C ARG A 800 73.93 -25.43 -70.62
N GLU A 801 74.05 -26.58 -69.96
CA GLU A 801 73.06 -27.10 -69.02
C GLU A 801 72.97 -26.24 -67.75
N GLU A 802 74.11 -25.83 -67.18
CA GLU A 802 74.21 -24.86 -66.08
C GLU A 802 73.61 -23.50 -66.47
N ARG A 803 73.88 -23.00 -67.69
CA ARG A 803 73.24 -21.77 -68.19
C ARG A 803 71.72 -21.93 -68.35
N LYS A 804 71.26 -23.10 -68.79
CA LYS A 804 69.84 -23.39 -68.93
C LYS A 804 69.17 -23.45 -67.55
N LYS A 805 69.81 -24.10 -66.57
CA LYS A 805 69.36 -24.17 -65.19
C LYS A 805 69.31 -22.80 -64.53
N PHE A 806 70.34 -21.97 -64.70
CA PHE A 806 70.32 -20.58 -64.22
C PHE A 806 69.20 -19.75 -64.86
N GLN A 807 68.91 -19.96 -66.15
CA GLN A 807 67.77 -19.32 -66.79
C GLN A 807 66.43 -19.83 -66.25
N GLU A 808 66.32 -21.13 -65.95
CA GLU A 808 65.13 -21.71 -65.32
C GLU A 808 64.96 -21.19 -63.89
N ASP A 809 66.02 -21.13 -63.08
CA ASP A 809 66.00 -20.57 -61.73
C ASP A 809 65.61 -19.08 -61.74
N ILE A 810 66.14 -18.27 -62.67
CA ILE A 810 65.72 -16.87 -62.82
C ILE A 810 64.25 -16.77 -63.24
N ARG A 811 63.76 -17.66 -64.11
CA ARG A 811 62.32 -17.69 -64.46
C ARG A 811 61.48 -18.09 -63.25
N GLU A 812 61.93 -19.08 -62.48
CA GLU A 812 61.22 -19.60 -61.32
C GLU A 812 61.18 -18.55 -60.20
N GLU A 813 62.30 -17.88 -59.91
CA GLU A 813 62.34 -16.73 -59.00
C GLU A 813 61.41 -15.61 -59.46
N ARG A 814 61.43 -15.25 -60.75
CA ARG A 814 60.48 -14.24 -61.27
C ARG A 814 59.04 -14.68 -61.11
N THR A 815 58.71 -15.97 -61.27
CA THR A 815 57.36 -16.46 -61.00
C THR A 815 57.01 -16.47 -59.52
N ARG A 816 57.96 -16.74 -58.62
CA ARG A 816 57.76 -16.61 -57.17
C ARG A 816 57.57 -15.15 -56.76
N CYS A 817 58.38 -14.23 -57.27
CA CYS A 817 58.18 -12.79 -57.08
C CYS A 817 56.81 -12.37 -57.58
N ARG A 818 56.38 -12.82 -58.77
CA ARG A 818 55.04 -12.52 -59.28
C ARG A 818 53.93 -13.09 -58.40
N LYS A 819 54.07 -14.32 -57.88
CA LYS A 819 53.10 -14.90 -56.92
C LYS A 819 53.05 -14.11 -55.62
N LEU A 820 54.21 -13.73 -55.08
CA LEU A 820 54.29 -12.89 -53.88
C LEU A 820 53.70 -11.50 -54.14
N GLU A 821 53.94 -10.90 -55.29
CA GLU A 821 53.32 -9.65 -55.69
C GLU A 821 51.79 -9.80 -55.83
N GLU A 822 51.29 -10.88 -56.43
CA GLU A 822 49.86 -11.17 -56.50
C GLU A 822 49.24 -11.37 -55.10
N GLU A 823 49.94 -12.05 -54.19
CA GLU A 823 49.54 -12.19 -52.78
C GLU A 823 49.57 -10.85 -52.05
N LEU A 824 50.59 -10.02 -52.27
CA LEU A 824 50.73 -8.69 -51.67
C LEU A 824 49.64 -7.74 -52.22
N THR A 825 49.29 -7.89 -53.49
CA THR A 825 48.19 -7.16 -54.13
C THR A 825 46.84 -7.65 -53.58
N ARG A 826 46.69 -8.97 -53.35
CA ARG A 826 45.50 -9.55 -52.69
C ARG A 826 45.38 -9.08 -51.24
N LEU A 827 46.49 -9.02 -50.50
CA LEU A 827 46.60 -8.49 -49.14
C LEU A 827 46.23 -7.00 -49.10
N LYS A 828 46.76 -6.20 -50.03
CA LYS A 828 46.39 -4.78 -50.19
C LYS A 828 44.94 -4.60 -50.59
N ARG A 829 44.36 -5.53 -51.36
CA ARG A 829 42.93 -5.50 -51.72
C ARG A 829 42.03 -5.93 -50.56
N SER A 830 42.50 -6.84 -49.69
CA SER A 830 41.80 -7.22 -48.46
C SER A 830 41.93 -6.20 -47.33
N GLN A 831 43.05 -5.47 -47.28
CA GLN A 831 43.24 -4.30 -46.41
C GLN A 831 42.68 -3.05 -47.10
N GLY A 832 41.37 -3.03 -47.39
CA GLY A 832 40.66 -1.87 -47.95
C GLY A 832 41.06 -0.54 -47.29
N PRO A 833 40.86 0.62 -47.97
CA PRO A 833 41.61 1.85 -47.74
C PRO A 833 41.39 2.43 -46.33
N GLY A 834 42.20 1.97 -45.38
CA GLY A 834 42.25 2.41 -43.99
C GLY A 834 43.44 3.32 -43.78
N LYS A 835 43.14 4.61 -43.64
CA LYS A 835 44.05 5.75 -43.54
C LYS A 835 45.02 5.59 -42.36
N SER A 836 46.30 5.77 -42.65
CA SER A 836 47.40 5.92 -41.68
C SER A 836 47.22 7.16 -40.78
N PRO A 837 47.45 7.05 -39.46
CA PRO A 837 47.18 8.11 -38.48
C PRO A 837 48.34 9.11 -38.34
N LEU A 838 48.93 9.57 -39.44
CA LEU A 838 49.99 10.59 -39.42
C LEU A 838 49.93 11.47 -40.68
N SER A 839 49.04 12.46 -40.67
CA SER A 839 49.26 13.73 -41.38
C SER A 839 48.62 14.87 -40.56
N PRO A 840 49.35 15.95 -40.28
CA PRO A 840 48.84 17.08 -39.50
C PRO A 840 48.04 18.09 -40.35
N ARG A 841 47.13 18.77 -39.64
CA ARG A 841 46.16 19.82 -40.02
C ARG A 841 44.82 19.36 -40.58
#